data_AF-A0A0D2U2W3-F1
#
_entry.id   AF-A0A0D2U2W3-F1
#
_cell.length_a   1.000
_cell.length_b   1.000
_cell.length_c   1.000
_cell.angle_alpha   90.00
_cell.angle_beta   90.00
_cell.angle_gamma   90.00
#
_symmetry.space_group_name_H-M   'P 1'
#
loop_
_entity.id
_entity.type
_entity.pdbx_description
1 polymer ?
#
loop_
_entity_poly.entity_id
_entity_poly.type
_entity_poly.pdbx_seq_one_letter_code
_entity_poly.pdbx_strand_id
1 'polypeptide(L)'
;MAAEIKNIDTDLQMLVYENYNKFISATDAIKRMKSNIVGMETNMDHLLDKIMSVQSKSDGVNTSLFEKREHIEKLHRTRNLLRKVQFIYDLPVRLEKCIKSEAYADAVKFYTGAMPIFKAYGDSSFQDCKQASEEAIAIIVKNLQGKLFSDSESIQARAEAAVLLKQLDFPVDSLQAKLLEKLKESLGDLQLKPDEIENVSVESNDPKQGEVSDSIPIAAHEGSVLGFAEAIRAYRVIFPDSEGQLTKLAQDLVVKHFETTQQYVKGLISSGSLLGVLRIIWTDVLLMDEVLSEAVLPGFSLEAAQVALKQYVASTFSYLLGDISDALLRVNVSSKEAAEELPLQVALEASKKAVLQGSMDVLLDFRKLLDDDLGLLVQLRDFIIDWVQEGFQDFFRALDDRFLLLSGRKSSSSQDQDLTGAHGEKVLAGLVLVLAQLSVFIEQTAVPRITEEIAASFSGGGGRGYENGPAFVPGEICRIFRSAGEKLLLHYTKMRTQKVSTLLRKRFTTPNWVKHKEPREVHMFVDLFLQELKEIGSEVRQILPQGLSRKHRRSDSNGSTASSRSNQLRDDKMTRSNTQRARSQLLETHLAKLFKQKVEIFTKVEYTQESVVTTIVKLCLKSLQEFARLQTFNRSGFQQIQLDIQFLRTPLKETVEDEAAIDFLLDEVIVAASERCLDPIPLEPPILDRLIQAKLAKWKEQNPVTP
;
A
#
# COMPACT_ATOMS: atom_id res chain seq x y z
N MET A 1 115.05 36.17 69.97
CA MET A 1 116.52 36.06 69.75
C MET A 1 117.04 34.64 69.49
N ALA A 2 116.85 33.61 70.34
CA ALA A 2 117.36 32.26 70.01
C ALA A 2 116.43 31.40 69.11
N ALA A 3 115.10 31.53 69.22
CA ALA A 3 114.14 30.74 68.44
C ALA A 3 113.90 31.30 67.02
N GLU A 4 113.83 32.63 66.86
CA GLU A 4 113.61 33.27 65.55
C GLU A 4 114.80 33.11 64.61
N ILE A 5 116.04 33.17 65.11
CA ILE A 5 117.24 32.93 64.29
C ILE A 5 117.24 31.47 63.81
N LYS A 6 116.79 30.53 64.64
CA LYS A 6 116.66 29.12 64.28
C LYS A 6 115.55 28.90 63.25
N ASN A 7 114.41 29.59 63.37
CA ASN A 7 113.34 29.54 62.35
C ASN A 7 113.77 30.18 61.03
N ILE A 8 114.47 31.33 61.04
CA ILE A 8 114.97 31.98 59.83
C ILE A 8 116.03 31.12 59.14
N ASP A 9 116.91 30.46 59.89
CA ASP A 9 117.91 29.54 59.33
C ASP A 9 117.24 28.27 58.74
N THR A 10 116.20 27.76 59.40
CA THR A 10 115.41 26.62 58.91
C THR A 10 114.61 27.01 57.65
N ASP A 11 114.02 28.21 57.61
CA ASP A 11 113.30 28.75 56.45
C ASP A 11 114.26 29.04 55.29
N LEU A 12 115.45 29.61 55.55
CA LEU A 12 116.48 29.83 54.52
C LEU A 12 116.97 28.50 53.94
N GLN A 13 117.21 27.50 54.78
CA GLN A 13 117.59 26.16 54.33
C GLN A 13 116.46 25.50 53.52
N MET A 14 115.21 25.60 53.95
CA MET A 14 114.05 25.15 53.17
C MET A 14 113.97 25.87 51.81
N LEU A 15 114.18 27.18 51.77
CA LEU A 15 114.12 27.98 50.54
C LEU A 15 115.26 27.66 49.57
N VAL A 16 116.45 27.34 50.09
CA VAL A 16 117.60 26.87 49.30
C VAL A 16 117.34 25.46 48.78
N TYR A 17 116.83 24.54 49.60
CA TYR A 17 116.45 23.19 49.15
C TYR A 17 115.33 23.23 48.11
N GLU A 18 114.32 24.08 48.28
CA GLU A 18 113.28 24.29 47.29
C GLU A 18 113.84 24.87 45.99
N ASN A 19 114.70 25.88 46.06
CA ASN A 19 115.32 26.45 44.87
C ASN A 19 116.22 25.44 44.16
N TYR A 20 117.00 24.66 44.90
CA TYR A 20 117.86 23.63 44.33
C TYR A 20 117.04 22.50 43.69
N ASN A 21 115.97 22.06 44.35
CA ASN A 21 115.03 21.09 43.78
C ASN A 21 114.31 21.63 42.54
N LYS A 22 113.89 22.91 42.53
CA LYS A 22 113.31 23.56 41.35
C LYS A 22 114.32 23.65 40.21
N PHE A 23 115.59 23.94 40.50
CA PHE A 23 116.65 24.02 39.49
C PHE A 23 117.01 22.65 38.91
N ILE A 24 117.10 21.61 39.75
CA ILE A 24 117.31 20.23 39.27
C ILE A 24 116.10 19.76 38.46
N SER A 25 114.88 20.02 38.92
CA SER A 25 113.66 19.66 38.18
C SER A 25 113.58 20.37 36.82
N ALA A 26 113.90 21.67 36.77
CA ALA A 26 113.97 22.42 35.53
C ALA A 26 115.10 21.90 34.60
N THR A 27 116.25 21.53 35.16
CA THR A 27 117.38 20.97 34.40
C THR A 27 117.03 19.60 33.83
N ASP A 28 116.39 18.72 34.61
CA ASP A 28 115.94 17.41 34.16
C ASP A 28 114.80 17.50 33.14
N ALA A 29 113.92 18.50 33.27
CA ALA A 29 112.93 18.82 32.26
C ALA A 29 113.58 19.26 30.94
N ILE A 30 114.58 20.15 30.98
CA ILE A 30 115.34 20.57 29.79
C ILE A 30 116.11 19.40 29.19
N LYS A 31 116.71 18.52 30.01
CA LYS A 31 117.41 17.33 29.54
C LYS A 31 116.48 16.34 28.84
N ARG A 32 115.30 16.08 29.43
CA ARG A 32 114.26 15.24 28.78
C ARG A 32 113.73 15.87 27.50
N MET A 33 113.49 17.18 27.51
CA MET A 33 113.03 17.91 26.31
C MET A 33 114.08 17.87 25.20
N LYS A 34 115.37 18.06 25.52
CA LYS A 34 116.49 17.95 24.57
C LYS A 34 116.60 16.53 24.00
N SER A 35 116.55 15.49 24.83
CA SER A 35 116.65 14.11 24.36
C SER A 35 115.49 13.74 23.42
N ASN A 36 114.27 14.21 23.73
CA ASN A 36 113.10 13.94 22.90
C ASN A 36 113.13 14.75 21.60
N ILE A 37 113.50 16.03 21.64
CA ILE A 37 113.57 16.88 20.43
C ILE A 37 114.66 16.41 19.47
N VAL A 38 115.85 16.08 19.97
CA VAL A 38 116.98 15.62 19.12
C VAL A 38 116.67 14.28 18.45
N GLY A 39 115.92 13.38 19.13
CA GLY A 39 115.48 12.13 18.51
C GLY A 39 114.28 12.28 17.57
N MET A 40 113.44 13.32 17.76
CA MET A 40 112.23 13.54 16.97
C MET A 40 112.55 14.01 15.55
N GLU A 41 113.56 14.87 15.37
CA GLU A 41 114.02 15.33 14.05
C GLU A 41 114.48 14.14 13.19
N THR A 42 115.35 13.29 13.74
CA THR A 42 115.82 12.08 13.04
C THR A 42 114.69 11.08 12.76
N ASN A 43 113.71 10.95 13.67
CA ASN A 43 112.56 10.07 13.47
C ASN A 43 111.60 10.63 12.42
N MET A 44 111.46 11.95 12.32
CA MET A 44 110.60 12.63 11.36
C MET A 44 111.19 12.56 9.95
N ASP A 45 112.52 12.70 9.81
CA ASP A 45 113.23 12.48 8.55
C ASP A 45 113.13 11.02 8.10
N HIS A 46 113.33 10.06 9.01
CA HIS A 46 113.16 8.65 8.69
C HIS A 46 111.70 8.33 8.29
N LEU A 47 110.71 8.97 8.91
CA LEU A 47 109.31 8.82 8.54
C LEU A 47 109.03 9.39 7.15
N LEU A 48 109.57 10.58 6.84
CA LEU A 48 109.46 11.20 5.52
C LEU A 48 110.07 10.30 4.44
N ASP A 49 111.26 9.75 4.64
CA ASP A 49 111.89 8.83 3.71
C ASP A 49 111.08 7.54 3.53
N LYS A 50 110.52 6.98 4.62
CA LYS A 50 109.61 5.83 4.53
C LYS A 50 108.35 6.17 3.76
N ILE A 51 107.74 7.33 4.00
CA ILE A 51 106.54 7.77 3.28
C ILE A 51 106.85 7.98 1.80
N MET A 52 107.96 8.66 1.47
CA MET A 52 108.38 8.85 0.08
C MET A 52 108.70 7.51 -0.61
N SER A 53 109.31 6.56 0.11
CA SER A 53 109.53 5.20 -0.41
C SER A 53 108.22 4.43 -0.62
N VAL A 54 107.25 4.56 0.29
CA VAL A 54 105.93 3.92 0.15
C VAL A 54 105.13 4.58 -0.97
N GLN A 55 105.17 5.91 -1.08
CA GLN A 55 104.51 6.69 -2.13
C GLN A 55 105.04 6.28 -3.51
N SER A 56 106.35 6.28 -3.70
CA SER A 56 106.96 5.88 -4.99
C SER A 56 106.69 4.42 -5.36
N LYS A 57 106.75 3.49 -4.39
CA LYS A 57 106.36 2.08 -4.62
C LYS A 57 104.86 1.96 -4.93
N SER A 58 104.01 2.71 -4.23
CA SER A 58 102.56 2.75 -4.45
C SER A 58 102.23 3.31 -5.83
N ASP A 59 102.87 4.40 -6.25
CA ASP A 59 102.66 5.02 -7.55
C ASP A 59 103.12 4.09 -8.68
N GLY A 60 104.23 3.35 -8.49
CA GLY A 60 104.67 2.30 -9.41
C GLY A 60 103.68 1.13 -9.51
N VAL A 61 103.10 0.69 -8.39
CA VAL A 61 102.05 -0.35 -8.39
C VAL A 61 100.77 0.18 -9.05
N ASN A 62 100.40 1.44 -8.77
CA ASN A 62 99.18 2.03 -9.29
C ASN A 62 99.26 2.24 -10.82
N THR A 63 100.39 2.72 -11.33
CA THR A 63 100.63 2.83 -12.79
C THR A 63 100.64 1.45 -13.45
N SER A 64 101.29 0.45 -12.86
CA SER A 64 101.30 -0.93 -13.38
C SER A 64 99.91 -1.59 -13.40
N LEU A 65 99.05 -1.29 -12.42
CA LEU A 65 97.71 -1.86 -12.32
C LEU A 65 96.62 -1.07 -13.04
N PHE A 66 96.84 0.22 -13.35
CA PHE A 66 95.84 1.08 -13.97
C PHE A 66 95.36 0.52 -15.32
N GLU A 67 96.30 0.21 -16.22
CA GLU A 67 95.97 -0.38 -17.52
C GLU A 67 95.23 -1.72 -17.38
N LYS A 68 95.68 -2.58 -16.45
CA LYS A 68 95.01 -3.87 -16.18
C LYS A 68 93.60 -3.69 -15.63
N ARG A 69 93.37 -2.72 -14.73
CA ARG A 69 92.02 -2.39 -14.22
C ARG A 69 91.12 -1.85 -15.31
N GLU A 70 91.63 -0.97 -16.17
CA GLU A 70 90.87 -0.42 -17.30
C GLU A 70 90.48 -1.52 -18.30
N HIS A 71 91.41 -2.46 -18.58
CA HIS A 71 91.12 -3.64 -19.39
C HIS A 71 90.07 -4.54 -18.74
N ILE A 72 90.13 -4.77 -17.42
CA ILE A 72 89.12 -5.54 -16.69
C ILE A 72 87.75 -4.86 -16.72
N GLU A 73 87.70 -3.53 -16.54
CA GLU A 73 86.47 -2.74 -16.67
C GLU A 73 85.86 -2.84 -18.07
N LYS A 74 86.68 -2.71 -19.12
CA LYS A 74 86.23 -2.91 -20.51
C LYS A 74 85.70 -4.32 -20.71
N LEU A 75 86.41 -5.36 -20.25
CA LEU A 75 85.94 -6.75 -20.33
C LEU A 75 84.65 -6.97 -19.55
N HIS A 76 84.51 -6.35 -18.38
CA HIS A 76 83.33 -6.46 -17.54
C HIS A 76 82.11 -5.81 -18.20
N ARG A 77 82.28 -4.64 -18.84
CA ARG A 77 81.24 -4.01 -19.66
C ARG A 77 80.83 -4.89 -20.83
N THR A 78 81.79 -5.45 -21.57
CA THR A 78 81.52 -6.38 -22.68
C THR A 78 80.82 -7.65 -22.20
N ARG A 79 81.25 -8.24 -21.08
CA ARG A 79 80.62 -9.41 -20.46
C ARG A 79 79.20 -9.11 -19.99
N ASN A 80 78.96 -7.93 -19.43
CA ASN A 80 77.62 -7.51 -19.01
C ASN A 80 76.68 -7.30 -20.21
N LEU A 81 77.19 -6.72 -21.30
CA LEU A 81 76.43 -6.57 -22.54
C LEU A 81 76.09 -7.95 -23.13
N LEU A 82 77.07 -8.85 -23.23
CA LEU A 82 76.88 -10.24 -23.66
C LEU A 82 75.84 -10.96 -22.81
N ARG A 83 75.87 -10.81 -21.48
CA ARG A 83 74.83 -11.39 -20.60
C ARG A 83 73.44 -10.85 -20.87
N LYS A 84 73.31 -9.54 -21.14
CA LYS A 84 72.01 -8.93 -21.49
C LYS A 84 71.50 -9.43 -22.84
N VAL A 85 72.37 -9.52 -23.85
CA VAL A 85 72.03 -10.08 -25.17
C VAL A 85 71.65 -11.56 -25.06
N GLN A 86 72.42 -12.34 -24.29
CA GLN A 86 72.13 -13.75 -24.02
C GLN A 86 70.78 -13.92 -23.32
N PHE A 87 70.42 -13.04 -22.38
CA PHE A 87 69.10 -13.06 -21.74
C PHE A 87 67.96 -12.85 -22.74
N ILE A 88 68.14 -11.99 -23.74
CA ILE A 88 67.13 -11.74 -24.79
C ILE A 88 67.00 -12.93 -25.74
N TYR A 89 68.10 -13.57 -26.14
CA TYR A 89 68.05 -14.79 -26.95
C TYR A 89 67.46 -15.99 -26.20
N ASP A 90 67.73 -16.10 -24.90
CA ASP A 90 67.15 -17.15 -24.05
C ASP A 90 65.67 -16.89 -23.70
N LEU A 91 65.16 -15.68 -23.92
CA LEU A 91 63.84 -15.26 -23.45
C LEU A 91 62.71 -16.14 -23.99
N PRO A 92 62.63 -16.50 -25.29
CA PRO A 92 61.55 -17.34 -25.80
C PRO A 92 61.52 -18.73 -25.15
N VAL A 93 62.70 -19.34 -24.95
CA VAL A 93 62.83 -20.66 -24.29
C VAL A 93 62.43 -20.59 -22.82
N ARG A 94 62.75 -19.47 -22.14
CA ARG A 94 62.33 -19.23 -20.75
C ARG A 94 60.81 -19.03 -20.66
N LEU A 95 60.20 -18.31 -21.61
CA LEU A 95 58.75 -18.14 -21.67
C LEU A 95 58.06 -19.48 -21.95
N GLU A 96 58.58 -20.30 -22.85
CA GLU A 96 58.05 -21.65 -23.11
C GLU A 96 58.14 -22.56 -21.87
N LYS A 97 59.22 -22.44 -21.09
CA LYS A 97 59.35 -23.14 -19.81
C LYS A 97 58.31 -22.64 -18.79
N CYS A 98 58.08 -21.34 -18.71
CA CYS A 98 57.06 -20.76 -17.83
C CYS A 98 55.63 -21.17 -18.23
N ILE A 99 55.36 -21.37 -19.54
CA ILE A 99 54.10 -21.93 -20.04
C ILE A 99 53.92 -23.36 -19.52
N LYS A 100 54.97 -24.20 -19.60
CA LYS A 100 54.94 -25.59 -19.13
C LYS A 100 54.81 -25.72 -17.61
N SER A 101 55.33 -24.77 -16.85
CA SER A 101 55.28 -24.77 -15.39
C SER A 101 54.15 -23.93 -14.79
N GLU A 102 53.25 -23.39 -15.63
CA GLU A 102 52.16 -22.47 -15.26
C GLU A 102 52.61 -21.24 -14.43
N ALA A 103 53.88 -20.86 -14.51
CA ALA A 103 54.45 -19.74 -13.76
C ALA A 103 54.27 -18.42 -14.52
N TYR A 104 53.02 -18.01 -14.71
CA TYR A 104 52.67 -16.86 -15.55
C TYR A 104 53.19 -15.53 -15.02
N ALA A 105 53.30 -15.35 -13.70
CA ALA A 105 53.79 -14.10 -13.10
C ALA A 105 55.25 -13.81 -13.45
N ASP A 106 56.10 -14.84 -13.48
CA ASP A 106 57.50 -14.68 -13.83
C ASP A 106 57.67 -14.48 -15.35
N ALA A 107 56.82 -15.11 -16.16
CA ALA A 107 56.79 -14.90 -17.61
C ALA A 107 56.50 -13.43 -17.97
N VAL A 108 55.46 -12.85 -17.35
CA VAL A 108 55.10 -11.44 -17.56
C VAL A 108 56.20 -10.50 -17.10
N LYS A 109 56.87 -10.76 -15.97
CA LYS A 109 58.02 -9.97 -15.52
C LYS A 109 59.20 -10.04 -16.49
N PHE A 110 59.54 -11.23 -16.98
CA PHE A 110 60.64 -11.40 -17.94
C PHE A 110 60.36 -10.68 -19.25
N TYR A 111 59.12 -10.75 -19.74
CA TYR A 111 58.70 -10.05 -20.95
C TYR A 111 58.67 -8.53 -20.78
N THR A 112 58.09 -8.03 -19.68
CA THR A 112 58.03 -6.59 -19.37
C THR A 112 59.43 -5.99 -19.24
N GLY A 113 60.38 -6.73 -18.62
CA GLY A 113 61.77 -6.31 -18.52
C GLY A 113 62.53 -6.30 -19.87
N ALA A 114 62.11 -7.12 -20.84
CA ALA A 114 62.68 -7.17 -22.18
C ALA A 114 62.03 -6.19 -23.17
N MET A 115 60.81 -5.73 -22.88
CA MET A 115 60.02 -4.83 -23.73
C MET A 115 60.76 -3.55 -24.18
N PRO A 116 61.53 -2.83 -23.33
CA PRO A 116 62.29 -1.66 -23.78
C PRO A 116 63.35 -1.99 -24.85
N ILE A 117 63.94 -3.19 -24.78
CA ILE A 117 64.95 -3.65 -25.75
C ILE A 117 64.27 -4.05 -27.05
N PHE A 118 63.12 -4.72 -27.00
CA PHE A 118 62.33 -5.03 -28.19
C PHE A 118 61.76 -3.79 -28.88
N LYS A 119 61.38 -2.75 -28.14
CA LYS A 119 60.97 -1.47 -28.74
C LYS A 119 62.11 -0.73 -29.44
N ALA A 120 63.35 -0.84 -28.95
CA ALA A 120 64.49 -0.12 -29.52
C ALA A 120 65.22 -0.90 -30.63
N TYR A 121 65.29 -2.23 -30.54
CA TYR A 121 66.11 -3.07 -31.42
C TYR A 121 65.37 -4.31 -31.97
N GLY A 122 64.08 -4.47 -31.66
CA GLY A 122 63.30 -5.63 -32.04
C GLY A 122 63.06 -5.77 -33.54
N ASP A 123 63.05 -4.68 -34.30
CA ASP A 123 62.77 -4.72 -35.75
C ASP A 123 64.04 -4.93 -36.60
N SER A 124 65.18 -5.21 -35.95
CA SER A 124 66.45 -5.50 -36.61
C SER A 124 67.05 -6.81 -36.09
N SER A 125 68.02 -6.75 -35.17
CA SER A 125 68.80 -7.91 -34.75
C SER A 125 68.05 -8.93 -33.90
N PHE A 126 66.89 -8.58 -33.34
CA PHE A 126 66.11 -9.44 -32.44
C PHE A 126 64.71 -9.76 -32.97
N GLN A 127 64.47 -9.66 -34.28
CA GLN A 127 63.15 -9.86 -34.89
C GLN A 127 62.57 -11.25 -34.61
N ASP A 128 63.36 -12.31 -34.83
CA ASP A 128 62.92 -13.68 -34.59
C ASP A 128 62.63 -13.94 -33.10
N CYS A 129 63.46 -13.38 -32.20
CA CYS A 129 63.26 -13.49 -30.76
C CYS A 129 62.03 -12.71 -30.30
N LYS A 130 61.79 -11.52 -30.85
CA LYS A 130 60.61 -10.70 -30.58
C LYS A 130 59.36 -11.46 -31.01
N GLN A 131 59.31 -11.93 -32.26
CA GLN A 131 58.18 -12.69 -32.79
C GLN A 131 57.89 -13.95 -31.96
N ALA A 132 58.91 -14.77 -31.68
CA ALA A 132 58.75 -15.98 -30.87
C ALA A 132 58.31 -15.67 -29.42
N SER A 133 58.78 -14.55 -28.84
CA SER A 133 58.35 -14.11 -27.50
C SER A 133 56.92 -13.56 -27.49
N GLU A 134 56.49 -12.87 -28.55
CA GLU A 134 55.14 -12.37 -28.75
C GLU A 134 54.14 -13.53 -28.96
N GLU A 135 54.52 -14.55 -29.74
CA GLU A 135 53.74 -15.79 -29.91
C GLU A 135 53.57 -16.55 -28.58
N ALA A 136 54.66 -16.69 -27.81
CA ALA A 136 54.61 -17.29 -26.47
C ALA A 136 53.72 -16.48 -25.51
N ILE A 137 53.78 -15.15 -25.56
CA ILE A 137 52.90 -14.28 -24.77
C ILE A 137 51.45 -14.36 -25.24
N ALA A 138 51.18 -14.50 -26.54
CA ALA A 138 49.81 -14.70 -27.04
C ALA A 138 49.19 -16.00 -26.50
N ILE A 139 49.98 -17.07 -26.38
CA ILE A 139 49.57 -18.33 -25.73
C ILE A 139 49.31 -18.10 -24.24
N ILE A 140 50.19 -17.37 -23.54
CA ILE A 140 50.01 -17.01 -22.13
C ILE A 140 48.73 -16.19 -21.93
N VAL A 141 48.46 -15.19 -22.77
CA VAL A 141 47.24 -14.38 -22.74
C VAL A 141 46.01 -15.26 -22.94
N LYS A 142 46.04 -16.21 -23.89
CA LYS A 142 44.93 -17.14 -24.12
C LYS A 142 44.70 -18.06 -22.91
N ASN A 143 45.77 -18.54 -22.27
CA ASN A 143 45.68 -19.36 -21.07
C ASN A 143 45.18 -18.55 -19.86
N LEU A 144 45.67 -17.31 -19.67
CA LEU A 144 45.22 -16.41 -18.62
C LEU A 144 43.76 -16.00 -18.80
N GLN A 145 43.30 -15.79 -20.04
CA GLN A 145 41.88 -15.60 -20.35
C GLN A 145 41.08 -16.86 -20.00
N GLY A 146 41.56 -18.05 -20.38
CA GLY A 146 40.94 -19.32 -19.99
C GLY A 146 40.79 -19.47 -18.47
N LYS A 147 41.84 -19.14 -17.71
CA LYS A 147 41.84 -19.15 -16.24
C LYS A 147 40.90 -18.12 -15.63
N LEU A 148 40.77 -16.95 -16.25
CA LEU A 148 39.82 -15.92 -15.82
C LEU A 148 38.36 -16.32 -16.03
N PHE A 149 38.06 -17.07 -17.10
CA PHE A 149 36.69 -17.48 -17.47
C PHE A 149 36.30 -18.89 -16.99
N SER A 150 37.18 -19.62 -16.30
CA SER A 150 36.88 -20.97 -15.79
C SER A 150 36.30 -20.92 -14.38
N ASP A 151 35.11 -21.49 -14.21
CA ASP A 151 34.39 -21.52 -12.92
C ASP A 151 35.07 -22.40 -11.86
N SER A 152 36.03 -23.24 -12.26
CA SER A 152 36.76 -24.17 -11.38
C SER A 152 37.96 -23.55 -10.65
N GLU A 153 38.46 -22.37 -11.05
CA GLU A 153 39.65 -21.76 -10.46
C GLU A 153 39.32 -20.80 -9.30
N SER A 154 40.23 -20.67 -8.34
CA SER A 154 40.05 -19.87 -7.14
C SER A 154 40.03 -18.35 -7.43
N ILE A 155 39.33 -17.58 -6.59
CA ILE A 155 39.19 -16.12 -6.69
C ILE A 155 40.56 -15.42 -6.74
N GLN A 156 41.53 -15.92 -5.96
CA GLN A 156 42.91 -15.44 -5.95
C GLN A 156 43.59 -15.63 -7.31
N ALA A 157 43.43 -16.79 -7.94
CA ALA A 157 44.02 -17.11 -9.24
C ALA A 157 43.41 -16.27 -10.37
N ARG A 158 42.09 -15.99 -10.31
CA ARG A 158 41.42 -15.09 -11.26
C ARG A 158 41.88 -13.64 -11.09
N ALA A 159 42.03 -13.16 -9.86
CA ALA A 159 42.55 -11.82 -9.58
C ALA A 159 44.01 -11.67 -10.04
N GLU A 160 44.86 -12.66 -9.76
CA GLU A 160 46.24 -12.70 -10.24
C GLU A 160 46.30 -12.72 -11.77
N ALA A 161 45.47 -13.52 -12.43
CA ALA A 161 45.38 -13.53 -13.90
C ALA A 161 44.96 -12.18 -14.48
N ALA A 162 44.00 -11.49 -13.85
CA ALA A 162 43.57 -10.15 -14.28
C ALA A 162 44.66 -9.08 -14.08
N VAL A 163 45.39 -9.12 -12.97
CA VAL A 163 46.53 -8.23 -12.70
C VAL A 163 47.65 -8.46 -13.73
N LEU A 164 47.93 -9.72 -14.05
CA LEU A 164 48.93 -10.08 -15.06
C LEU A 164 48.52 -9.65 -16.47
N LEU A 165 47.23 -9.74 -16.81
CA LEU A 165 46.70 -9.21 -18.07
C LEU A 165 46.80 -7.66 -18.14
N LYS A 166 46.61 -6.96 -17.02
CA LYS A 166 46.81 -5.51 -16.92
C LYS A 166 48.27 -5.11 -17.12
N GLN A 167 49.23 -5.89 -16.60
CA GLN A 167 50.66 -5.65 -16.79
C GLN A 167 51.13 -5.83 -18.25
N LEU A 168 50.36 -6.56 -19.07
CA LEU A 168 50.64 -6.80 -20.49
C LEU A 168 50.02 -5.74 -21.43
N ASP A 169 49.52 -4.61 -20.93
CA ASP A 169 48.83 -3.55 -21.71
C ASP A 169 47.62 -4.06 -22.53
N PHE A 170 46.97 -5.15 -22.09
CA PHE A 170 45.76 -5.65 -22.74
C PHE A 170 44.57 -4.70 -22.43
N PRO A 171 43.72 -4.33 -23.41
CA PRO A 171 42.64 -3.35 -23.21
C PRO A 171 41.60 -3.87 -22.20
N VAL A 172 41.73 -3.37 -20.98
CA VAL A 172 40.96 -3.72 -19.79
C VAL A 172 39.47 -3.42 -19.97
N ASP A 173 39.13 -2.39 -20.73
CA ASP A 173 37.75 -1.95 -21.00
C ASP A 173 36.89 -3.02 -21.70
N SER A 174 37.51 -3.81 -22.59
CA SER A 174 36.82 -4.89 -23.32
C SER A 174 36.51 -6.11 -22.43
N LEU A 175 37.32 -6.33 -21.38
CA LEU A 175 37.13 -7.37 -20.37
C LEU A 175 36.13 -6.92 -19.31
N GLN A 176 36.22 -5.66 -18.88
CA GLN A 176 35.27 -5.04 -17.97
C GLN A 176 33.84 -5.13 -18.49
N ALA A 177 33.61 -4.80 -19.77
CA ALA A 177 32.30 -4.87 -20.40
C ALA A 177 31.75 -6.30 -20.50
N LYS A 178 32.58 -7.28 -20.90
CA LYS A 178 32.17 -8.69 -21.02
C LYS A 178 31.85 -9.34 -19.67
N LEU A 179 32.62 -9.01 -18.64
CA LEU A 179 32.41 -9.55 -17.30
C LEU A 179 31.16 -8.91 -16.67
N LEU A 180 30.91 -7.62 -16.95
CA LEU A 180 29.70 -6.93 -16.54
C LEU A 180 28.45 -7.44 -17.30
N GLU A 181 28.55 -7.80 -18.58
CA GLU A 181 27.47 -8.50 -19.28
C GLU A 181 27.17 -9.87 -18.67
N LYS A 182 28.19 -10.66 -18.33
CA LYS A 182 27.96 -11.93 -17.62
C LYS A 182 27.30 -11.75 -16.25
N LEU A 183 27.68 -10.71 -15.51
CA LEU A 183 27.01 -10.37 -14.25
C LEU A 183 25.56 -9.93 -14.47
N LYS A 184 25.26 -9.22 -15.56
CA LYS A 184 23.89 -8.87 -15.96
C LYS A 184 23.08 -10.10 -16.37
N GLU A 185 23.69 -11.07 -17.05
CA GLU A 185 23.03 -12.33 -17.42
C GLU A 185 22.72 -13.17 -16.18
N SER A 186 23.67 -13.31 -15.25
CA SER A 186 23.41 -13.99 -13.97
C SER A 186 22.37 -13.27 -13.10
N LEU A 187 22.27 -11.94 -13.24
CA LEU A 187 21.22 -11.15 -12.60
C LEU A 187 19.81 -11.48 -13.13
N GLY A 188 19.72 -11.89 -14.39
CA GLY A 188 18.47 -12.36 -14.99
C GLY A 188 17.96 -13.64 -14.32
N ASP A 189 18.87 -14.54 -13.95
CA ASP A 189 18.56 -15.82 -13.31
C ASP A 189 18.16 -15.67 -11.84
N LEU A 190 18.56 -14.57 -11.18
CA LEU A 190 18.26 -14.26 -9.78
C LEU A 190 16.89 -13.57 -9.57
N GLN A 191 16.22 -13.14 -10.64
CA GLN A 191 14.92 -12.50 -10.54
C GLN A 191 13.89 -13.49 -9.99
N LEU A 192 13.16 -13.06 -8.96
CA LEU A 192 12.05 -13.81 -8.38
C LEU A 192 11.03 -14.14 -9.48
N LYS A 193 10.86 -15.43 -9.77
CA LYS A 193 9.82 -15.90 -10.70
C LYS A 193 8.50 -16.05 -9.95
N PRO A 194 7.35 -15.72 -10.59
CA PRO A 194 6.04 -15.81 -9.94
C PRO A 194 5.72 -17.23 -9.43
N ASP A 195 6.23 -18.28 -10.08
CA ASP A 195 6.03 -19.68 -9.70
C ASP A 195 6.76 -20.08 -8.40
N GLU A 196 7.85 -19.40 -8.03
CA GLU A 196 8.58 -19.66 -6.78
C GLU A 196 7.85 -19.02 -5.57
N ILE A 197 7.03 -18.00 -5.83
CA ILE A 197 6.28 -17.27 -4.81
C ILE A 197 5.04 -18.06 -4.36
N GLU A 198 4.38 -18.81 -5.25
CA GLU A 198 3.25 -19.69 -4.89
C GLU A 198 3.66 -20.85 -3.96
N ASN A 199 4.88 -21.37 -4.11
CA ASN A 199 5.37 -22.48 -3.27
C ASN A 199 5.67 -22.08 -1.82
N VAL A 200 5.87 -20.78 -1.54
CA VAL A 200 6.01 -20.25 -0.16
C VAL A 200 4.67 -20.28 0.59
N SER A 201 3.54 -20.40 -0.12
CA SER A 201 2.18 -20.37 0.45
C SER A 201 1.77 -21.61 1.25
N VAL A 202 2.54 -22.71 1.23
CA VAL A 202 2.11 -24.01 1.79
C VAL A 202 2.55 -24.21 3.25
N GLU A 203 3.48 -23.44 3.78
CA GLU A 203 4.02 -23.63 5.14
C GLU A 203 3.41 -22.66 6.18
N SER A 204 2.10 -22.73 6.39
CA SER A 204 1.54 -22.32 7.68
C SER A 204 0.20 -23.01 7.90
N ASN A 205 0.21 -24.19 8.54
CA ASN A 205 -0.83 -24.72 9.44
C ASN A 205 -0.62 -26.23 9.71
N ASP A 206 0.20 -26.59 10.72
CA ASP A 206 -0.12 -27.58 11.78
C ASP A 206 1.12 -27.95 12.61
N PRO A 207 1.14 -27.76 13.94
CA PRO A 207 2.22 -28.22 14.80
C PRO A 207 1.86 -29.63 15.32
N LYS A 208 2.08 -30.68 14.51
CA LYS A 208 2.19 -32.09 14.96
C LYS A 208 2.45 -33.05 13.80
N GLN A 209 3.71 -33.29 13.49
CA GLN A 209 4.35 -34.60 13.38
C GLN A 209 5.74 -34.42 12.77
N GLY A 210 6.76 -34.88 13.49
CA GLY A 210 8.11 -34.95 12.94
C GLY A 210 8.16 -36.02 11.85
N GLU A 211 8.64 -35.63 10.68
CA GLU A 211 9.71 -36.29 9.95
C GLU A 211 10.09 -35.41 8.75
N VAL A 212 11.38 -35.44 8.41
CA VAL A 212 12.12 -34.58 7.49
C VAL A 212 11.45 -34.45 6.12
N SER A 213 11.11 -33.22 5.71
CA SER A 213 10.92 -32.86 4.31
C SER A 213 11.51 -31.47 4.01
N ASP A 214 12.82 -31.48 3.77
CA ASP A 214 13.60 -30.60 2.89
C ASP A 214 13.02 -29.23 2.44
N SER A 215 13.57 -28.19 3.07
CA SER A 215 13.44 -26.75 2.82
C SER A 215 14.22 -26.25 1.58
N ILE A 216 13.89 -26.71 0.37
CA ILE A 216 14.77 -26.55 -0.81
C ILE A 216 14.70 -25.20 -1.60
N PRO A 217 13.59 -24.43 -1.71
CA PRO A 217 13.56 -23.27 -2.62
C PRO A 217 14.33 -22.04 -2.11
N ILE A 218 14.18 -21.68 -0.84
CA ILE A 218 14.78 -20.46 -0.25
C ILE A 218 16.31 -20.61 -0.17
N ALA A 219 16.81 -21.79 0.21
CA ALA A 219 18.24 -22.05 0.30
C ALA A 219 18.95 -22.06 -1.07
N ALA A 220 18.25 -22.46 -2.14
CA ALA A 220 18.80 -22.44 -3.49
C ALA A 220 18.89 -21.01 -4.06
N HIS A 221 17.88 -20.18 -3.78
CA HIS A 221 17.88 -18.76 -4.15
C HIS A 221 18.94 -17.99 -3.34
N GLU A 222 19.00 -18.18 -2.02
CA GLU A 222 20.00 -17.61 -1.13
C GLU A 222 21.44 -18.01 -1.56
N GLY A 223 21.66 -19.28 -1.91
CA GLY A 223 22.96 -19.75 -2.43
C GLY A 223 23.36 -19.10 -3.75
N SER A 224 22.39 -18.79 -4.62
CA SER A 224 22.63 -18.09 -5.89
C SER A 224 22.97 -16.62 -5.67
N VAL A 225 22.27 -15.95 -4.74
CA VAL A 225 22.53 -14.56 -4.34
C VAL A 225 23.90 -14.44 -3.66
N LEU A 226 24.27 -15.40 -2.84
CA LEU A 226 25.57 -15.45 -2.18
C LEU A 226 26.70 -15.66 -3.20
N GLY A 227 26.52 -16.54 -4.17
CA GLY A 227 27.44 -16.70 -5.31
C GLY A 227 27.57 -15.42 -6.15
N PHE A 228 26.49 -14.66 -6.31
CA PHE A 228 26.51 -13.36 -7.00
C PHE A 228 27.21 -12.27 -6.18
N ALA A 229 26.96 -12.20 -4.87
CA ALA A 229 27.64 -11.30 -3.94
C ALA A 229 29.15 -11.57 -3.91
N GLU A 230 29.57 -12.84 -3.92
CA GLU A 230 30.98 -13.23 -4.07
C GLU A 230 31.58 -12.82 -5.42
N ALA A 231 30.82 -12.95 -6.52
CA ALA A 231 31.24 -12.49 -7.84
C ALA A 231 31.43 -10.96 -7.90
N ILE A 232 30.57 -10.19 -7.23
CA ILE A 232 30.73 -8.74 -7.09
C ILE A 232 31.95 -8.40 -6.24
N ARG A 233 32.18 -9.12 -5.12
CA ARG A 233 33.36 -8.95 -4.28
C ARG A 233 34.64 -9.19 -5.10
N ALA A 234 34.67 -10.24 -5.92
CA ALA A 234 35.77 -10.52 -6.82
C ALA A 234 35.94 -9.42 -7.89
N TYR A 235 34.85 -8.93 -8.48
CA TYR A 235 34.91 -7.86 -9.47
C TYR A 235 35.46 -6.54 -8.89
N ARG A 236 35.05 -6.18 -7.67
CA ARG A 236 35.52 -4.97 -6.97
C ARG A 236 37.04 -5.01 -6.72
N VAL A 237 37.57 -6.18 -6.38
CA VAL A 237 39.02 -6.39 -6.22
C VAL A 237 39.76 -6.21 -7.55
N ILE A 238 39.14 -6.59 -8.67
CA ILE A 238 39.74 -6.49 -10.00
C ILE A 238 39.62 -5.07 -10.59
N PHE A 239 38.50 -4.38 -10.35
CA PHE A 239 38.17 -3.07 -10.93
C PHE A 239 37.67 -2.06 -9.87
N PRO A 240 38.58 -1.36 -9.17
CA PRO A 240 38.21 -0.37 -8.15
C PRO A 240 37.39 0.80 -8.71
N ASP A 241 37.66 1.22 -9.95
CA ASP A 241 37.04 2.41 -10.55
C ASP A 241 35.58 2.19 -11.03
N SER A 242 35.02 1.00 -10.83
CA SER A 242 33.71 0.58 -11.39
C SER A 242 32.55 0.55 -10.38
N GLU A 243 32.77 1.00 -9.14
CA GLU A 243 31.77 0.96 -8.06
C GLU A 243 30.44 1.64 -8.44
N GLY A 244 30.49 2.72 -9.22
CA GLY A 244 29.29 3.42 -9.72
C GLY A 244 28.41 2.63 -10.70
N GLN A 245 28.95 1.62 -11.38
CA GLN A 245 28.15 0.76 -12.28
C GLN A 245 27.58 -0.45 -11.54
N LEU A 246 28.33 -0.99 -10.56
CA LEU A 246 27.88 -2.07 -9.68
C LEU A 246 26.74 -1.63 -8.76
N THR A 247 26.86 -0.43 -8.18
CA THR A 247 25.81 0.19 -7.35
C THR A 247 24.50 0.33 -8.13
N LYS A 248 24.54 0.80 -9.38
CA LYS A 248 23.37 0.87 -10.27
C LYS A 248 22.76 -0.49 -10.56
N LEU A 249 23.58 -1.51 -10.81
CA LEU A 249 23.09 -2.88 -11.04
C LEU A 249 22.40 -3.47 -9.82
N ALA A 250 22.95 -3.24 -8.63
CA ALA A 250 22.33 -3.67 -7.38
C ALA A 250 21.02 -2.93 -7.10
N GLN A 251 20.95 -1.62 -7.38
CA GLN A 251 19.70 -0.86 -7.28
C GLN A 251 18.66 -1.35 -8.30
N ASP A 252 19.04 -1.59 -9.55
CA ASP A 252 18.16 -2.12 -10.60
C ASP A 252 17.58 -3.50 -10.23
N LEU A 253 18.34 -4.34 -9.53
CA LEU A 253 17.86 -5.61 -9.01
C LEU A 253 16.74 -5.42 -7.99
N VAL A 254 16.96 -4.55 -7.00
CA VAL A 254 15.96 -4.22 -5.98
C VAL A 254 14.69 -3.65 -6.61
N VAL A 255 14.82 -2.73 -7.58
CA VAL A 255 13.67 -2.20 -8.33
C VAL A 255 12.89 -3.32 -8.99
N LYS A 256 13.56 -4.22 -9.72
CA LYS A 256 12.89 -5.32 -10.42
C LYS A 256 12.19 -6.29 -9.47
N HIS A 257 12.80 -6.62 -8.32
CA HIS A 257 12.15 -7.45 -7.31
C HIS A 257 10.85 -6.82 -6.81
N PHE A 258 10.89 -5.53 -6.46
CA PHE A 258 9.69 -4.82 -6.00
C PHE A 258 8.67 -4.57 -7.12
N GLU A 259 9.07 -4.38 -8.38
CA GLU A 259 8.15 -4.35 -9.53
C GLU A 259 7.42 -5.68 -9.71
N THR A 260 8.12 -6.81 -9.58
CA THR A 260 7.50 -8.14 -9.59
C THR A 260 6.55 -8.31 -8.42
N THR A 261 6.93 -7.89 -7.21
CA THR A 261 6.04 -7.89 -6.04
C THR A 261 4.80 -7.02 -6.29
N GLN A 262 4.92 -5.85 -6.90
CA GLN A 262 3.80 -4.97 -7.22
C GLN A 262 2.85 -5.58 -8.26
N GLN A 263 3.37 -6.31 -9.24
CA GLN A 263 2.54 -7.06 -10.19
C GLN A 263 1.83 -8.22 -9.51
N TYR A 264 2.52 -8.93 -8.60
CA TYR A 264 1.95 -10.00 -7.81
C TYR A 264 0.81 -9.46 -6.94
N VAL A 265 1.03 -8.38 -6.19
CA VAL A 265 0.07 -7.66 -5.32
C VAL A 265 -1.20 -7.14 -6.03
N LYS A 266 -1.21 -7.09 -7.37
CA LYS A 266 -2.46 -6.83 -8.11
C LYS A 266 -3.42 -8.02 -8.07
N GLY A 267 -2.97 -9.22 -7.69
CA GLY A 267 -3.79 -10.38 -7.36
C GLY A 267 -4.15 -10.44 -5.87
N LEU A 268 -5.20 -11.19 -5.52
CA LEU A 268 -5.57 -11.43 -4.12
C LEU A 268 -4.52 -12.35 -3.47
N ILE A 269 -3.75 -11.82 -2.53
CA ILE A 269 -2.64 -12.54 -1.88
C ILE A 269 -2.77 -12.47 -0.37
N SER A 270 -2.44 -13.58 0.30
CA SER A 270 -2.40 -13.66 1.76
C SER A 270 -1.26 -12.83 2.35
N SER A 271 -1.46 -12.28 3.55
CA SER A 271 -0.41 -11.58 4.31
C SER A 271 0.86 -12.44 4.49
N GLY A 272 0.70 -13.76 4.65
CA GLY A 272 1.81 -14.71 4.77
C GLY A 272 2.67 -14.83 3.51
N SER A 273 2.05 -14.86 2.33
CA SER A 273 2.78 -14.91 1.05
C SER A 273 3.56 -13.61 0.80
N LEU A 274 2.96 -12.45 1.10
CA LEU A 274 3.67 -11.16 1.01
C LEU A 274 4.86 -11.09 1.99
N LEU A 275 4.66 -11.55 3.23
CA LEU A 275 5.73 -11.64 4.23
C LEU A 275 6.89 -12.52 3.74
N GLY A 276 6.58 -13.66 3.12
CA GLY A 276 7.56 -14.54 2.51
C GLY A 276 8.39 -13.83 1.44
N VAL A 277 7.73 -13.13 0.50
CA VAL A 277 8.41 -12.36 -0.55
C VAL A 277 9.27 -11.24 0.03
N LEU A 278 8.75 -10.47 0.99
CA LEU A 278 9.50 -9.39 1.64
C LEU A 278 10.71 -9.92 2.42
N ARG A 279 10.60 -11.11 3.04
CA ARG A 279 11.74 -11.78 3.68
C ARG A 279 12.85 -12.10 2.69
N ILE A 280 12.50 -12.71 1.55
CA ILE A 280 13.49 -13.08 0.52
C ILE A 280 14.20 -11.81 0.02
N ILE A 281 13.42 -10.79 -0.38
CA ILE A 281 13.97 -9.52 -0.86
C ILE A 281 14.86 -8.85 0.19
N TRP A 282 14.46 -8.87 1.47
CA TRP A 282 15.26 -8.26 2.53
C TRP A 282 16.56 -9.02 2.79
N THR A 283 16.54 -10.36 2.76
CA THR A 283 17.76 -11.18 2.84
C THR A 283 18.70 -10.87 1.68
N ASP A 284 18.19 -10.76 0.46
CA ASP A 284 18.98 -10.42 -0.73
C ASP A 284 19.63 -9.04 -0.60
N VAL A 285 18.87 -8.05 -0.12
CA VAL A 285 19.36 -6.69 0.12
C VAL A 285 20.48 -6.70 1.16
N LEU A 286 20.34 -7.46 2.26
CA LEU A 286 21.38 -7.54 3.30
C LEU A 286 22.66 -8.21 2.80
N LEU A 287 22.55 -9.31 2.05
CA LEU A 287 23.70 -9.99 1.46
C LEU A 287 24.46 -9.09 0.46
N MET A 288 23.71 -8.29 -0.30
CA MET A 288 24.29 -7.36 -1.27
C MET A 288 24.91 -6.12 -0.61
N ASP A 289 24.33 -5.62 0.49
CA ASP A 289 24.86 -4.49 1.25
C ASP A 289 26.18 -4.82 1.96
N GLU A 290 26.39 -6.08 2.37
CA GLU A 290 27.69 -6.53 2.92
C GLU A 290 28.85 -6.34 1.93
N VAL A 291 28.56 -6.42 0.62
CA VAL A 291 29.57 -6.28 -0.44
C VAL A 291 29.64 -4.84 -0.96
N LEU A 292 28.52 -4.13 -0.99
CA LEU A 292 28.35 -2.78 -1.56
C LEU A 292 27.74 -1.79 -0.54
N SER A 293 28.40 -1.57 0.59
CA SER A 293 27.90 -0.65 1.63
C SER A 293 27.73 0.82 1.17
N GLU A 294 28.39 1.23 0.08
CA GLU A 294 28.25 2.56 -0.52
C GLU A 294 26.95 2.73 -1.32
N ALA A 295 26.26 1.64 -1.67
CA ALA A 295 25.02 1.67 -2.44
C ALA A 295 23.79 2.05 -1.60
N VAL A 296 23.90 2.01 -0.25
CA VAL A 296 22.81 2.29 0.71
C VAL A 296 21.54 1.52 0.32
N LEU A 297 21.70 0.24 -0.04
CA LEU A 297 20.60 -0.60 -0.53
C LEU A 297 19.46 -0.75 0.49
N PRO A 298 19.71 -0.81 1.82
CA PRO A 298 18.63 -0.83 2.81
C PRO A 298 17.76 0.44 2.81
N GLY A 299 18.33 1.61 2.52
CA GLY A 299 17.58 2.85 2.41
C GLY A 299 16.74 2.92 1.14
N PHE A 300 17.30 2.47 0.02
CA PHE A 300 16.60 2.42 -1.26
C PHE A 300 15.49 1.36 -1.28
N SER A 301 15.70 0.20 -0.64
CA SER A 301 14.69 -0.84 -0.51
C SER A 301 13.54 -0.43 0.41
N LEU A 302 13.79 0.46 1.40
CA LEU A 302 12.74 1.05 2.23
C LEU A 302 11.73 1.82 1.37
N GLU A 303 12.17 2.71 0.48
CA GLU A 303 11.30 3.50 -0.40
C GLU A 303 10.50 2.58 -1.36
N ALA A 304 11.16 1.59 -1.95
CA ALA A 304 10.51 0.64 -2.85
C ALA A 304 9.47 -0.24 -2.10
N ALA A 305 9.80 -0.67 -0.87
CA ALA A 305 8.89 -1.39 0.00
C ALA A 305 7.69 -0.55 0.41
N GLN A 306 7.85 0.76 0.65
CA GLN A 306 6.73 1.65 0.95
C GLN A 306 5.71 1.67 -0.18
N VAL A 307 6.17 1.76 -1.43
CA VAL A 307 5.27 1.74 -2.60
C VAL A 307 4.55 0.40 -2.73
N ALA A 308 5.27 -0.71 -2.58
CA ALA A 308 4.68 -2.05 -2.68
C ALA A 308 3.65 -2.32 -1.57
N LEU A 309 3.97 -1.97 -0.32
CA LEU A 309 3.06 -2.12 0.82
C LEU A 309 1.83 -1.21 0.71
N LYS A 310 2.01 0.04 0.29
CA LYS A 310 0.87 0.95 0.05
C LYS A 310 -0.05 0.40 -1.04
N GLN A 311 0.50 -0.15 -2.11
CA GLN A 311 -0.29 -0.80 -3.16
C GLN A 311 -1.01 -2.03 -2.63
N TYR A 312 -0.38 -2.83 -1.77
CA TYR A 312 -1.01 -3.99 -1.14
C TYR A 312 -2.21 -3.58 -0.29
N VAL A 313 -2.06 -2.57 0.57
CA VAL A 313 -3.16 -2.04 1.38
C VAL A 313 -4.32 -1.59 0.48
N ALA A 314 -4.04 -0.84 -0.59
CA ALA A 314 -5.06 -0.37 -1.53
C ALA A 314 -5.76 -1.51 -2.30
N SER A 315 -5.02 -2.53 -2.74
CA SER A 315 -5.57 -3.73 -3.39
C SER A 315 -6.52 -4.46 -2.45
N THR A 316 -6.13 -4.70 -1.20
CA THR A 316 -6.94 -5.41 -0.20
C THR A 316 -8.28 -4.71 0.07
N PHE A 317 -8.28 -3.38 0.24
CA PHE A 317 -9.54 -2.62 0.38
C PHE A 317 -10.39 -2.60 -0.90
N SER A 318 -9.77 -2.65 -2.07
CA SER A 318 -10.48 -2.75 -3.35
C SER A 318 -11.19 -4.10 -3.50
N TYR A 319 -10.55 -5.19 -3.07
CA TYR A 319 -11.16 -6.52 -3.03
C TYR A 319 -12.32 -6.57 -2.04
N LEU A 320 -12.15 -6.01 -0.83
CA LEU A 320 -13.23 -5.93 0.16
C LEU A 320 -14.47 -5.17 -0.39
N LEU A 321 -14.23 -4.07 -1.11
CA LEU A 321 -15.30 -3.32 -1.79
C LEU A 321 -15.99 -4.16 -2.90
N GLY A 322 -15.22 -4.97 -3.61
CA GLY A 322 -15.71 -5.97 -4.58
C GLY A 322 -16.61 -7.01 -3.93
N ASP A 323 -16.15 -7.65 -2.86
CA ASP A 323 -16.90 -8.69 -2.13
C ASP A 323 -18.24 -8.19 -1.58
N ILE A 324 -18.26 -6.96 -1.05
CA ILE A 324 -19.49 -6.32 -0.59
C ILE A 324 -20.41 -6.00 -1.77
N SER A 325 -19.86 -5.53 -2.89
CA SER A 325 -20.63 -5.27 -4.11
C SER A 325 -21.26 -6.55 -4.65
N ASP A 326 -20.51 -7.66 -4.65
CA ASP A 326 -21.01 -8.96 -5.11
C ASP A 326 -22.08 -9.50 -4.17
N ALA A 327 -21.91 -9.36 -2.85
CA ALA A 327 -22.94 -9.70 -1.87
C ALA A 327 -24.24 -8.91 -2.08
N LEU A 328 -24.15 -7.62 -2.44
CA LEU A 328 -25.29 -6.76 -2.75
C LEU A 328 -25.94 -7.12 -4.10
N LEU A 329 -25.16 -7.49 -5.11
CA LEU A 329 -25.65 -7.84 -6.44
C LEU A 329 -26.29 -9.24 -6.53
N ARG A 330 -26.05 -10.13 -5.55
CA ARG A 330 -26.77 -11.41 -5.43
C ARG A 330 -28.30 -11.27 -5.36
N VAL A 331 -28.80 -10.08 -4.98
CA VAL A 331 -30.24 -9.73 -5.04
C VAL A 331 -30.80 -9.79 -6.47
N ASN A 332 -29.99 -9.46 -7.49
CA ASN A 332 -30.44 -9.43 -8.89
C ASN A 332 -30.55 -10.83 -9.51
N VAL A 333 -29.80 -11.81 -9.01
CA VAL A 333 -29.69 -13.15 -9.60
C VAL A 333 -30.75 -14.12 -9.06
N SER A 334 -31.11 -14.01 -7.77
CA SER A 334 -32.07 -14.92 -7.11
C SER A 334 -33.54 -14.71 -7.49
N SER A 335 -33.87 -13.69 -8.30
CA SER A 335 -35.25 -13.46 -8.78
C SER A 335 -35.82 -14.58 -9.64
N LYS A 336 -35.03 -15.58 -10.07
CA LYS A 336 -35.47 -16.61 -11.02
C LYS A 336 -35.51 -18.05 -10.48
N GLU A 337 -34.86 -18.37 -9.37
CA GLU A 337 -34.77 -19.75 -8.87
C GLU A 337 -34.86 -19.76 -7.34
N ALA A 338 -35.71 -20.65 -6.80
CA ALA A 338 -36.05 -20.88 -5.38
C ALA A 338 -37.24 -20.06 -4.80
N ALA A 339 -38.32 -20.78 -4.49
CA ALA A 339 -39.63 -20.27 -4.11
C ALA A 339 -39.87 -20.11 -2.59
N GLU A 340 -38.83 -20.17 -1.73
CA GLU A 340 -39.04 -20.18 -0.27
C GLU A 340 -38.09 -19.32 0.58
N GLU A 341 -37.14 -18.56 0.02
CA GLU A 341 -36.23 -17.72 0.83
C GLU A 341 -36.49 -16.22 0.66
N LEU A 342 -36.49 -15.46 1.76
CA LEU A 342 -36.58 -13.99 1.81
C LEU A 342 -35.29 -13.38 1.19
N PRO A 343 -35.26 -13.07 -0.11
CA PRO A 343 -33.99 -12.85 -0.82
C PRO A 343 -33.34 -11.52 -0.42
N LEU A 344 -34.14 -10.54 0.01
CA LEU A 344 -33.63 -9.24 0.46
C LEU A 344 -32.96 -9.35 1.84
N GLN A 345 -33.50 -10.19 2.73
CA GLN A 345 -32.94 -10.40 4.07
C GLN A 345 -31.64 -11.19 4.01
N VAL A 346 -31.57 -12.22 3.14
CA VAL A 346 -30.33 -12.98 2.91
C VAL A 346 -29.22 -12.06 2.39
N ALA A 347 -29.53 -11.19 1.42
CA ALA A 347 -28.56 -10.23 0.90
C ALA A 347 -28.15 -9.18 1.94
N LEU A 348 -29.08 -8.70 2.77
CA LEU A 348 -28.77 -7.77 3.86
C LEU A 348 -27.81 -8.41 4.86
N GLU A 349 -28.10 -9.62 5.34
CA GLU A 349 -27.23 -10.33 6.30
C GLU A 349 -25.88 -10.70 5.68
N ALA A 350 -25.85 -11.13 4.42
CA ALA A 350 -24.61 -11.38 3.69
C ALA A 350 -23.77 -10.10 3.57
N SER A 351 -24.39 -8.96 3.28
CA SER A 351 -23.70 -7.67 3.14
C SER A 351 -23.21 -7.14 4.50
N LYS A 352 -24.01 -7.28 5.57
CA LYS A 352 -23.58 -6.96 6.95
C LYS A 352 -22.37 -7.79 7.35
N LYS A 353 -22.40 -9.10 7.04
CA LYS A 353 -21.27 -10.01 7.29
C LYS A 353 -20.05 -9.61 6.45
N ALA A 354 -20.20 -9.35 5.16
CA ALA A 354 -19.10 -8.92 4.29
C ALA A 354 -18.45 -7.63 4.79
N VAL A 355 -19.24 -6.63 5.20
CA VAL A 355 -18.72 -5.38 5.76
C VAL A 355 -17.99 -5.63 7.08
N LEU A 356 -18.63 -6.26 8.07
CA LEU A 356 -18.04 -6.40 9.40
C LEU A 356 -16.93 -7.46 9.43
N GLN A 357 -17.23 -8.68 9.01
CA GLN A 357 -16.27 -9.79 9.03
C GLN A 357 -15.13 -9.53 8.05
N GLY A 358 -15.42 -9.07 6.83
CA GLY A 358 -14.38 -8.74 5.86
C GLY A 358 -13.46 -7.63 6.34
N SER A 359 -13.98 -6.59 7.01
CA SER A 359 -13.13 -5.56 7.63
C SER A 359 -12.27 -6.12 8.77
N MET A 360 -12.80 -7.06 9.57
CA MET A 360 -12.05 -7.70 10.65
C MET A 360 -10.97 -8.64 10.11
N ASP A 361 -11.26 -9.40 9.06
CA ASP A 361 -10.30 -10.28 8.40
C ASP A 361 -9.14 -9.48 7.81
N VAL A 362 -9.44 -8.34 7.18
CA VAL A 362 -8.42 -7.38 6.70
C VAL A 362 -7.56 -6.81 7.84
N LEU A 363 -8.17 -6.44 8.97
CA LEU A 363 -7.43 -5.98 10.15
C LEU A 363 -6.55 -7.09 10.74
N LEU A 364 -7.04 -8.33 10.79
CA LEU A 364 -6.26 -9.50 11.24
C LEU A 364 -5.07 -9.77 10.31
N ASP A 365 -5.25 -9.64 8.99
CA ASP A 365 -4.16 -9.83 8.04
C ASP A 365 -3.10 -8.74 8.12
N PHE A 366 -3.49 -7.48 8.32
CA PHE A 366 -2.52 -6.41 8.61
C PHE A 366 -1.86 -6.57 9.98
N ARG A 367 -2.55 -7.14 10.97
CA ARG A 367 -1.95 -7.45 12.28
C ARG A 367 -0.82 -8.47 12.15
N LYS A 368 -1.02 -9.54 11.37
CA LYS A 368 0.04 -10.52 11.09
C LYS A 368 1.28 -9.87 10.45
N LEU A 369 1.08 -8.86 9.60
CA LEU A 369 2.17 -8.09 8.99
C LEU A 369 2.90 -7.21 10.02
N LEU A 370 2.18 -6.64 11.00
CA LEU A 370 2.74 -5.78 12.05
C LEU A 370 3.41 -6.55 13.21
N ASP A 371 3.00 -7.79 13.45
CA ASP A 371 3.56 -8.66 14.48
C ASP A 371 4.92 -9.29 14.07
N ASP A 372 5.36 -9.06 12.82
CA ASP A 372 6.60 -9.60 12.28
C ASP A 372 7.82 -8.70 12.59
N ASP A 373 8.92 -9.31 13.01
CA ASP A 373 10.15 -8.62 13.44
C ASP A 373 11.12 -8.30 12.28
N LEU A 374 10.69 -8.39 11.01
CA LEU A 374 11.55 -8.04 9.87
C LEU A 374 12.03 -6.58 10.00
N GLY A 375 13.35 -6.35 9.93
CA GLY A 375 13.95 -5.02 10.13
C GLY A 375 13.37 -3.92 9.22
N LEU A 376 12.97 -4.29 7.99
CA LEU A 376 12.24 -3.43 7.05
C LEU A 376 10.84 -3.03 7.58
N LEU A 377 10.09 -3.99 8.13
CA LEU A 377 8.72 -3.76 8.64
C LEU A 377 8.73 -2.97 9.93
N VAL A 378 9.73 -3.17 10.80
CA VAL A 378 9.90 -2.37 12.02
C VAL A 378 10.03 -0.88 11.70
N GLN A 379 10.76 -0.52 10.64
CA GLN A 379 10.91 0.88 10.19
C GLN A 379 9.66 1.42 9.49
N LEU A 380 8.85 0.54 8.88
CA LEU A 380 7.64 0.91 8.14
C LEU A 380 6.36 0.81 8.98
N ARG A 381 6.45 0.36 10.22
CA ARG A 381 5.31 0.08 11.11
C ARG A 381 4.35 1.26 11.23
N ASP A 382 4.89 2.46 11.47
CA ASP A 382 4.10 3.68 11.62
C ASP A 382 3.41 4.07 10.30
N PHE A 383 4.09 3.87 9.16
CA PHE A 383 3.51 4.11 7.83
C PHE A 383 2.41 3.11 7.48
N ILE A 384 2.59 1.83 7.82
CA ILE A 384 1.57 0.79 7.63
C ILE A 384 0.32 1.13 8.44
N ILE A 385 0.48 1.54 9.70
CA ILE A 385 -0.63 2.00 10.54
C ILE A 385 -1.37 3.17 9.88
N ASP A 386 -0.62 4.19 9.41
CA ASP A 386 -1.20 5.35 8.73
C ASP A 386 -1.95 4.96 7.44
N TRP A 387 -1.40 4.06 6.62
CA TRP A 387 -2.04 3.59 5.38
C TRP A 387 -3.27 2.72 5.63
N VAL A 388 -3.27 1.88 6.67
CA VAL A 388 -4.46 1.08 7.03
C VAL A 388 -5.59 2.00 7.48
N GLN A 389 -5.29 3.01 8.30
CA GLN A 389 -6.27 4.00 8.74
C GLN A 389 -6.82 4.84 7.58
N GLU A 390 -5.94 5.34 6.70
CA GLU A 390 -6.33 6.06 5.48
C GLU A 390 -7.16 5.16 4.53
N GLY A 391 -6.74 3.90 4.39
CA GLY A 391 -7.42 2.89 3.59
C GLY A 391 -8.85 2.64 4.06
N PHE A 392 -9.10 2.57 5.37
CA PHE A 392 -10.48 2.48 5.90
C PHE A 392 -11.29 3.74 5.59
N GLN A 393 -10.70 4.92 5.74
CA GLN A 393 -11.37 6.18 5.44
C GLN A 393 -11.80 6.24 3.97
N ASP A 394 -10.91 5.90 3.05
CA ASP A 394 -11.17 5.92 1.61
C ASP A 394 -12.09 4.78 1.18
N PHE A 395 -11.96 3.60 1.78
CA PHE A 395 -12.87 2.47 1.58
C PHE A 395 -14.32 2.85 1.88
N PHE A 396 -14.57 3.49 3.04
CA PHE A 396 -15.94 3.89 3.41
C PHE A 396 -16.51 4.98 2.50
N ARG A 397 -15.67 5.90 2.01
CA ARG A 397 -16.09 6.89 0.99
C ARG A 397 -16.43 6.22 -0.34
N ALA A 398 -15.58 5.29 -0.79
CA ALA A 398 -15.82 4.51 -2.00
C ALA A 398 -17.09 3.64 -1.89
N LEU A 399 -17.38 3.13 -0.70
CA LEU A 399 -18.60 2.36 -0.42
C LEU A 399 -19.87 3.23 -0.50
N ASP A 400 -19.85 4.45 0.05
CA ASP A 400 -20.95 5.42 -0.11
C ASP A 400 -21.16 5.78 -1.61
N ASP A 401 -20.05 6.01 -2.32
CA ASP A 401 -20.07 6.26 -3.76
C ASP A 401 -20.68 5.11 -4.57
N ARG A 402 -20.44 3.86 -4.12
CA ARG A 402 -21.03 2.65 -4.69
C ARG A 402 -22.52 2.54 -4.36
N PHE A 403 -22.95 2.90 -3.15
CA PHE A 403 -24.37 2.93 -2.77
C PHE A 403 -25.14 3.93 -3.63
N LEU A 404 -24.57 5.09 -3.90
CA LEU A 404 -25.17 6.10 -4.79
C LEU A 404 -25.29 5.59 -6.24
N LEU A 405 -24.31 4.82 -6.72
CA LEU A 405 -24.32 4.22 -8.04
C LEU A 405 -25.39 3.11 -8.15
N LEU A 406 -25.43 2.19 -7.19
CA LEU A 406 -26.42 1.11 -7.12
C LEU A 406 -27.86 1.62 -6.92
N SER A 407 -28.01 2.78 -6.27
CA SER A 407 -29.30 3.47 -6.15
C SER A 407 -29.75 4.16 -7.45
N GLY A 408 -28.94 4.19 -8.51
CA GLY A 408 -29.24 4.89 -9.76
C GLY A 408 -29.22 6.42 -9.67
N ARG A 409 -28.58 6.97 -8.63
CA ARG A 409 -28.55 8.43 -8.38
C ARG A 409 -27.40 9.17 -9.07
N LYS A 410 -26.39 8.46 -9.59
CA LYS A 410 -25.34 9.06 -10.43
C LYS A 410 -25.85 9.30 -11.86
N SER A 411 -26.75 10.26 -12.01
CA SER A 411 -27.06 10.93 -13.27
C SER A 411 -27.35 12.41 -13.00
N SER A 412 -26.32 13.15 -12.58
CA SER A 412 -26.25 14.62 -12.72
C SER A 412 -24.90 15.18 -12.26
N SER A 413 -23.82 14.87 -13.00
CA SER A 413 -22.63 15.74 -13.04
C SER A 413 -21.74 15.59 -14.28
N SER A 414 -22.19 14.89 -15.32
CA SER A 414 -21.55 14.93 -16.64
C SER A 414 -22.64 14.93 -17.70
N GLN A 415 -22.79 16.08 -18.38
CA GLN A 415 -23.32 16.09 -19.74
C GLN A 415 -22.37 15.28 -20.64
N ASP A 416 -22.93 14.72 -21.70
CA ASP A 416 -22.31 13.92 -22.77
C ASP A 416 -22.11 12.42 -22.47
N GLN A 417 -23.13 11.62 -22.81
CA GLN A 417 -23.10 10.82 -24.04
C GLN A 417 -24.42 10.04 -24.18
N ASP A 418 -25.25 10.51 -25.11
CA ASP A 418 -26.32 9.71 -25.69
C ASP A 418 -25.70 8.67 -26.64
N LEU A 419 -26.40 7.53 -26.76
CA LEU A 419 -26.22 6.43 -27.73
C LEU A 419 -25.26 5.30 -27.31
N THR A 420 -25.77 4.35 -26.52
CA THR A 420 -25.80 2.93 -26.91
C THR A 420 -26.80 2.18 -26.02
N GLY A 421 -27.80 1.58 -26.65
CA GLY A 421 -28.80 0.77 -25.97
C GLY A 421 -28.23 -0.59 -25.56
N ALA A 422 -28.18 -0.86 -24.26
CA ALA A 422 -28.16 -2.21 -23.70
C ALA A 422 -28.69 -2.10 -22.25
N HIS A 423 -29.77 -2.83 -21.97
CA HIS A 423 -30.47 -2.98 -20.68
C HIS A 423 -30.09 -1.99 -19.56
N GLY A 424 -30.80 -0.86 -19.47
CA GLY A 424 -30.82 -0.10 -18.24
C GLY A 424 -31.39 -0.99 -17.13
N GLU A 425 -30.51 -1.53 -16.28
CA GLU A 425 -30.88 -2.29 -15.09
C GLU A 425 -31.91 -1.45 -14.33
N LYS A 426 -33.17 -1.90 -14.32
CA LYS A 426 -34.21 -1.26 -13.51
C LYS A 426 -33.76 -1.41 -12.07
N VAL A 427 -33.27 -0.32 -11.46
CA VAL A 427 -32.90 -0.27 -10.06
C VAL A 427 -34.01 -0.91 -9.22
N LEU A 428 -33.71 -2.03 -8.59
CA LEU A 428 -34.67 -2.73 -7.74
C LEU A 428 -34.88 -1.88 -6.49
N ALA A 429 -36.10 -1.38 -6.28
CA ALA A 429 -36.38 -0.59 -5.08
C ALA A 429 -36.13 -1.41 -3.79
N GLY A 430 -36.26 -2.73 -3.81
CA GLY A 430 -35.84 -3.59 -2.68
C GLY A 430 -34.35 -3.43 -2.33
N LEU A 431 -33.46 -3.31 -3.32
CA LEU A 431 -32.02 -3.09 -3.10
C LEU A 431 -31.77 -1.72 -2.45
N VAL A 432 -32.48 -0.67 -2.85
CA VAL A 432 -32.36 0.67 -2.24
C VAL A 432 -32.71 0.63 -0.74
N LEU A 433 -33.70 -0.18 -0.36
CA LEU A 433 -34.05 -0.36 1.05
C LEU A 433 -32.97 -1.13 1.82
N VAL A 434 -32.38 -2.17 1.21
CA VAL A 434 -31.22 -2.89 1.77
C VAL A 434 -30.05 -1.94 2.01
N LEU A 435 -29.72 -1.08 1.04
CA LEU A 435 -28.66 -0.08 1.16
C LEU A 435 -28.94 0.93 2.30
N ALA A 436 -30.19 1.37 2.44
CA ALA A 436 -30.58 2.28 3.52
C ALA A 436 -30.36 1.64 4.90
N GLN A 437 -30.74 0.36 5.07
CA GLN A 437 -30.56 -0.36 6.33
C GLN A 437 -29.09 -0.74 6.58
N LEU A 438 -28.34 -1.07 5.54
CA LEU A 438 -26.90 -1.31 5.63
C LEU A 438 -26.15 -0.05 6.06
N SER A 439 -26.57 1.13 5.59
CA SER A 439 -26.00 2.42 6.02
C SER A 439 -26.18 2.66 7.53
N VAL A 440 -27.35 2.32 8.08
CA VAL A 440 -27.61 2.39 9.53
C VAL A 440 -26.75 1.39 10.29
N PHE A 441 -26.60 0.17 9.78
CA PHE A 441 -25.71 -0.84 10.39
C PHE A 441 -24.24 -0.40 10.39
N ILE A 442 -23.77 0.21 9.30
CA ILE A 442 -22.41 0.75 9.20
C ILE A 442 -22.19 1.82 10.26
N GLU A 443 -23.12 2.77 10.39
CA GLU A 443 -23.07 3.83 11.38
C GLU A 443 -23.10 3.31 12.83
N GLN A 444 -24.01 2.39 13.15
CA GLN A 444 -24.30 2.01 14.54
C GLN A 444 -23.43 0.87 15.07
N THR A 445 -22.95 -0.01 14.20
CA THR A 445 -22.28 -1.25 14.61
C THR A 445 -20.92 -1.43 13.95
N ALA A 446 -20.82 -1.29 12.63
CA ALA A 446 -19.57 -1.60 11.93
C ALA A 446 -18.46 -0.59 12.27
N VAL A 447 -18.71 0.72 12.11
CA VAL A 447 -17.72 1.76 12.38
C VAL A 447 -17.27 1.74 13.85
N PRO A 448 -18.15 1.65 14.87
CA PRO A 448 -17.70 1.53 16.26
C PRO A 448 -16.80 0.32 16.53
N ARG A 449 -17.15 -0.86 16.02
CA ARG A 449 -16.32 -2.07 16.21
C ARG A 449 -14.98 -2.00 15.48
N ILE A 450 -14.97 -1.50 14.25
CA ILE A 450 -13.74 -1.29 13.49
C ILE A 450 -12.85 -0.25 14.19
N THR A 451 -13.45 0.82 14.73
CA THR A 451 -12.73 1.84 15.49
C THR A 451 -12.10 1.26 16.77
N GLU A 452 -12.81 0.37 17.47
CA GLU A 452 -12.29 -0.31 18.67
C GLU A 452 -11.07 -1.19 18.32
N GLU A 453 -11.15 -1.97 17.24
CA GLU A 453 -10.03 -2.82 16.81
C GLU A 453 -8.83 -2.01 16.29
N ILE A 454 -9.09 -0.92 15.54
CA ILE A 454 -8.04 0.03 15.12
C ILE A 454 -7.38 0.65 16.36
N ALA A 455 -8.15 1.04 17.38
CA ALA A 455 -7.59 1.59 18.62
C ALA A 455 -6.76 0.55 19.41
N ALA A 456 -7.16 -0.73 19.38
CA ALA A 456 -6.46 -1.80 20.08
C ALA A 456 -5.15 -2.21 19.38
N SER A 457 -5.18 -2.36 18.06
CA SER A 457 -4.10 -3.02 17.29
C SER A 457 -3.27 -2.04 16.44
N PHE A 458 -3.80 -0.84 16.16
CA PHE A 458 -3.20 0.15 15.25
C PHE A 458 -3.12 1.54 15.92
N SER A 459 -2.79 1.57 17.23
CA SER A 459 -2.55 2.80 17.97
C SER A 459 -1.10 3.29 17.79
N GLY A 460 -0.93 4.61 17.60
CA GLY A 460 0.39 5.24 17.54
C GLY A 460 0.89 5.72 16.17
N GLY A 461 0.05 5.72 15.13
CA GLY A 461 0.42 6.28 13.81
C GLY A 461 0.90 7.73 13.92
N GLY A 462 2.10 8.00 13.41
CA GLY A 462 2.79 9.30 13.54
C GLY A 462 3.69 9.65 12.35
N GLY A 463 3.69 8.85 11.28
CA GLY A 463 4.52 9.08 10.09
C GLY A 463 4.07 10.29 9.27
N ARG A 464 2.79 10.66 9.35
CA ARG A 464 2.18 11.77 8.59
C ARG A 464 2.54 13.19 9.02
N GLY A 465 3.22 13.37 10.15
CA GLY A 465 3.38 14.69 10.79
C GLY A 465 2.04 15.28 11.25
N TYR A 466 2.07 16.16 12.26
CA TYR A 466 0.88 16.70 12.91
C TYR A 466 -0.04 17.58 12.03
N GLU A 467 0.33 17.85 10.76
CA GLU A 467 -0.36 18.81 9.88
C GLU A 467 -1.57 18.23 9.13
N ASN A 468 -1.66 16.90 8.97
CA ASN A 468 -2.68 16.27 8.11
C ASN A 468 -3.93 15.75 8.86
N GLY A 469 -4.00 15.89 10.18
CA GLY A 469 -5.08 15.33 11.01
C GLY A 469 -5.04 13.78 11.12
N PRO A 470 -5.96 13.16 11.89
CA PRO A 470 -6.02 11.71 12.01
C PRO A 470 -6.43 11.05 10.69
N ALA A 471 -5.73 9.98 10.30
CA ALA A 471 -5.93 9.29 9.03
C ALA A 471 -7.32 8.63 8.91
N PHE A 472 -7.91 8.22 10.04
CA PHE A 472 -9.28 7.71 10.11
C PHE A 472 -10.15 8.58 11.04
N VAL A 473 -11.30 9.04 10.54
CA VAL A 473 -12.23 9.91 11.27
C VAL A 473 -13.60 9.24 11.38
N PRO A 474 -13.83 8.40 12.41
CA PRO A 474 -15.09 7.66 12.58
C PRO A 474 -16.33 8.57 12.58
N GLY A 475 -16.22 9.76 13.20
CA GLY A 475 -17.31 10.72 13.27
C GLY A 475 -17.73 11.30 11.91
N GLU A 476 -16.81 11.43 10.96
CA GLU A 476 -17.11 11.85 9.58
C GLU A 476 -17.84 10.73 8.84
N ILE A 477 -17.31 9.50 8.90
CA ILE A 477 -17.91 8.33 8.27
C ILE A 477 -19.33 8.08 8.79
N CYS A 478 -19.54 8.13 10.11
CA CYS A 478 -20.89 8.01 10.69
C CYS A 478 -21.85 9.10 10.19
N ARG A 479 -21.38 10.33 9.96
CA ARG A 479 -22.23 11.40 9.39
C ARG A 479 -22.56 11.14 7.93
N ILE A 480 -21.61 10.65 7.14
CA ILE A 480 -21.80 10.28 5.73
C ILE A 480 -22.89 9.21 5.64
N PHE A 481 -22.72 8.08 6.33
CA PHE A 481 -23.68 6.98 6.28
C PHE A 481 -25.05 7.30 6.89
N ARG A 482 -25.11 8.15 7.92
CA ARG A 482 -26.39 8.67 8.43
C ARG A 482 -27.13 9.46 7.35
N SER A 483 -26.45 10.40 6.70
CA SER A 483 -27.03 11.20 5.61
C SER A 483 -27.40 10.33 4.40
N ALA A 484 -26.53 9.38 4.03
CA ALA A 484 -26.75 8.46 2.92
C ALA A 484 -27.97 7.56 3.18
N GLY A 485 -28.07 6.99 4.38
CA GLY A 485 -29.21 6.19 4.81
C GLY A 485 -30.52 6.96 4.70
N GLU A 486 -30.60 8.19 5.24
CA GLU A 486 -31.82 9.01 5.19
C GLU A 486 -32.22 9.32 3.75
N LYS A 487 -31.22 9.64 2.92
CA LYS A 487 -31.37 9.92 1.49
C LYS A 487 -31.86 8.70 0.70
N LEU A 488 -31.37 7.51 1.00
CA LEU A 488 -31.73 6.25 0.37
C LEU A 488 -33.14 5.80 0.79
N LEU A 489 -33.49 5.94 2.08
CA LEU A 489 -34.83 5.62 2.57
C LEU A 489 -35.89 6.51 1.91
N LEU A 490 -35.63 7.82 1.83
CA LEU A 490 -36.51 8.75 1.11
C LEU A 490 -36.59 8.40 -0.39
N HIS A 491 -35.50 7.95 -1.00
CA HIS A 491 -35.48 7.52 -2.39
C HIS A 491 -36.36 6.28 -2.60
N TYR A 492 -36.28 5.28 -1.72
CA TYR A 492 -37.17 4.12 -1.72
C TYR A 492 -38.65 4.52 -1.64
N THR A 493 -39.00 5.36 -0.65
CA THR A 493 -40.37 5.88 -0.47
C THR A 493 -40.85 6.57 -1.74
N LYS A 494 -40.01 7.39 -2.38
CA LYS A 494 -40.34 8.07 -3.64
C LYS A 494 -40.55 7.10 -4.80
N MET A 495 -39.65 6.12 -4.99
CA MET A 495 -39.76 5.11 -6.05
C MET A 495 -41.06 4.31 -5.94
N ARG A 496 -41.38 3.82 -4.73
CA ARG A 496 -42.63 3.07 -4.48
C ARG A 496 -43.87 3.92 -4.63
N THR A 497 -43.85 5.14 -4.09
CA THR A 497 -44.95 6.09 -4.26
C THR A 497 -45.18 6.41 -5.74
N GLN A 498 -44.13 6.55 -6.57
CA GLN A 498 -44.26 6.80 -8.00
C GLN A 498 -44.86 5.60 -8.76
N LYS A 499 -44.47 4.36 -8.41
CA LYS A 499 -45.09 3.14 -8.97
C LYS A 499 -46.59 3.13 -8.70
N VAL A 500 -46.99 3.33 -7.44
CA VAL A 500 -48.40 3.37 -7.02
C VAL A 500 -49.14 4.57 -7.60
N SER A 501 -48.51 5.75 -7.68
CA SER A 501 -49.08 6.95 -8.31
C SER A 501 -49.37 6.75 -9.79
N THR A 502 -48.56 5.95 -10.50
CA THR A 502 -48.80 5.60 -11.91
C THR A 502 -50.04 4.71 -12.05
N LEU A 503 -50.22 3.75 -11.13
CA LEU A 503 -51.42 2.94 -11.03
C LEU A 503 -52.66 3.83 -10.75
N LEU A 504 -52.58 4.70 -9.73
CA LEU A 504 -53.64 5.67 -9.37
C LEU A 504 -54.00 6.58 -10.56
N ARG A 505 -53.02 7.12 -11.28
CA ARG A 505 -53.24 7.97 -12.45
C ARG A 505 -54.07 7.26 -13.52
N LYS A 506 -53.75 6.00 -13.83
CA LYS A 506 -54.47 5.19 -14.83
C LYS A 506 -55.96 5.05 -14.49
N ARG A 507 -56.31 4.97 -13.19
CA ARG A 507 -57.71 4.91 -12.74
C ARG A 507 -58.50 6.17 -13.11
N PHE A 508 -57.89 7.34 -13.03
CA PHE A 508 -58.58 8.60 -13.30
C PHE A 508 -58.54 8.99 -14.78
N THR A 509 -57.57 8.51 -15.58
CA THR A 509 -57.47 8.86 -17.01
C THR A 509 -58.24 7.93 -17.94
N THR A 510 -58.50 6.68 -17.54
CA THR A 510 -59.11 5.67 -18.42
C THR A 510 -60.63 5.84 -18.61
N PRO A 511 -61.44 6.01 -17.54
CA PRO A 511 -62.89 6.10 -17.68
C PRO A 511 -63.35 7.53 -18.03
N ASN A 512 -64.46 7.64 -18.75
CA ASN A 512 -65.14 8.92 -18.94
C ASN A 512 -66.05 9.21 -17.74
N TRP A 513 -65.55 10.01 -16.78
CA TRP A 513 -66.25 10.36 -15.54
C TRP A 513 -67.55 11.16 -15.73
N VAL A 514 -67.74 11.83 -16.87
CA VAL A 514 -68.96 12.60 -17.18
C VAL A 514 -70.11 11.68 -17.62
N LYS A 515 -69.80 10.52 -18.20
CA LYS A 515 -70.78 9.51 -18.67
C LYS A 515 -70.70 8.21 -17.86
N HIS A 516 -70.24 8.29 -16.61
CA HIS A 516 -70.07 7.12 -15.76
C HIS A 516 -71.43 6.50 -15.40
N LYS A 517 -71.48 5.16 -15.34
CA LYS A 517 -72.69 4.39 -14.96
C LYS A 517 -72.80 4.28 -13.44
N GLU A 518 -73.99 3.91 -12.96
CA GLU A 518 -74.23 3.71 -11.52
C GLU A 518 -73.33 2.63 -10.92
N PRO A 519 -72.81 2.86 -9.69
CA PRO A 519 -71.91 1.92 -9.03
C PRO A 519 -72.67 0.67 -8.59
N ARG A 520 -72.17 -0.51 -9.00
CA ARG A 520 -72.73 -1.82 -8.62
C ARG A 520 -71.82 -2.61 -7.68
N GLU A 521 -70.54 -2.31 -7.69
CA GLU A 521 -69.52 -2.95 -6.87
C GLU A 521 -68.32 -2.03 -6.69
N VAL A 522 -67.47 -2.35 -5.71
CA VAL A 522 -66.17 -1.70 -5.52
C VAL A 522 -65.28 -2.03 -6.71
N HIS A 523 -64.68 -1.01 -7.33
CA HIS A 523 -63.88 -1.18 -8.53
C HIS A 523 -62.62 -2.03 -8.27
N MET A 524 -62.25 -2.90 -9.21
CA MET A 524 -61.04 -3.77 -9.16
C MET A 524 -59.74 -3.00 -8.89
N PHE A 525 -59.72 -1.69 -9.17
CA PHE A 525 -58.59 -0.83 -8.87
C PHE A 525 -58.20 -0.85 -7.39
N VAL A 526 -59.20 -0.94 -6.50
CA VAL A 526 -58.97 -1.00 -5.06
C VAL A 526 -58.20 -2.26 -4.68
N ASP A 527 -58.54 -3.39 -5.30
CA ASP A 527 -57.82 -4.65 -5.08
C ASP A 527 -56.37 -4.55 -5.57
N LEU A 528 -56.14 -3.97 -6.76
CA LEU A 528 -54.79 -3.73 -7.30
C LEU A 528 -53.97 -2.78 -6.42
N PHE A 529 -54.59 -1.73 -5.89
CA PHE A 529 -53.93 -0.78 -4.99
C PHE A 529 -53.54 -1.45 -3.66
N LEU A 530 -54.43 -2.24 -3.06
CA LEU A 530 -54.15 -2.99 -1.83
C LEU A 530 -53.09 -4.08 -2.07
N GLN A 531 -53.07 -4.72 -3.23
CA GLN A 531 -52.04 -5.69 -3.61
C GLN A 531 -50.65 -5.02 -3.69
N GLU A 532 -50.54 -3.86 -4.34
CA GLU A 532 -49.28 -3.11 -4.40
C GLU A 532 -48.81 -2.65 -3.01
N LEU A 533 -49.72 -2.23 -2.13
CA LEU A 533 -49.38 -1.92 -0.74
C LEU A 533 -48.94 -3.16 0.05
N LYS A 534 -49.53 -4.32 -0.22
CA LYS A 534 -49.12 -5.61 0.39
C LYS A 534 -47.73 -6.03 -0.07
N GLU A 535 -47.39 -5.83 -1.35
CA GLU A 535 -46.04 -6.05 -1.89
C GLU A 535 -45.01 -5.10 -1.24
N ILE A 536 -45.35 -3.82 -1.09
CA ILE A 536 -44.49 -2.86 -0.38
C ILE A 536 -44.32 -3.28 1.09
N GLY A 537 -45.41 -3.67 1.74
CA GLY A 537 -45.39 -4.16 3.12
C GLY A 537 -44.55 -5.43 3.29
N SER A 538 -44.59 -6.36 2.34
CA SER A 538 -43.77 -7.57 2.40
C SER A 538 -42.29 -7.27 2.26
N GLU A 539 -41.89 -6.39 1.34
CA GLU A 539 -40.51 -5.93 1.17
C GLU A 539 -39.98 -5.22 2.43
N VAL A 540 -40.77 -4.27 2.96
CA VAL A 540 -40.42 -3.50 4.16
C VAL A 540 -40.31 -4.42 5.37
N ARG A 541 -41.18 -5.44 5.48
CA ARG A 541 -41.14 -6.43 6.56
C ARG A 541 -39.89 -7.31 6.52
N GLN A 542 -39.30 -7.55 5.35
CA GLN A 542 -38.05 -8.34 5.30
C GLN A 542 -36.87 -7.59 5.90
N ILE A 543 -36.87 -6.25 5.86
CA ILE A 543 -35.67 -5.43 6.10
C ILE A 543 -35.75 -4.57 7.38
N LEU A 544 -36.88 -3.91 7.62
CA LEU A 544 -37.02 -2.97 8.73
C LEU A 544 -37.61 -3.63 9.99
N PRO A 545 -37.24 -3.18 11.20
CA PRO A 545 -37.84 -3.65 12.44
C PRO A 545 -39.29 -3.18 12.58
N GLN A 546 -40.12 -3.99 13.27
CA GLN A 546 -41.46 -3.56 13.71
C GLN A 546 -41.32 -2.48 14.78
N GLY A 547 -42.01 -1.36 14.61
CA GLY A 547 -42.09 -0.31 15.60
C GLY A 547 -42.81 -0.79 16.86
N LEU A 548 -42.53 -0.13 18.00
CA LEU A 548 -43.25 -0.36 19.24
C LEU A 548 -44.70 0.11 19.08
N SER A 549 -45.55 -0.79 18.59
CA SER A 549 -46.97 -0.55 18.36
C SER A 549 -47.67 -0.19 19.67
N ARG A 550 -47.91 1.11 19.91
CA ARG A 550 -48.88 1.55 20.92
C ARG A 550 -50.29 1.47 20.33
N LYS A 551 -50.69 0.28 19.85
CA LYS A 551 -52.10 -0.01 19.53
C LYS A 551 -52.87 0.03 20.85
N HIS A 552 -53.34 1.20 21.24
CA HIS A 552 -54.44 1.30 22.19
C HIS A 552 -55.67 0.72 21.46
N ARG A 553 -55.79 -0.61 21.50
CA ARG A 553 -57.06 -1.30 21.28
C ARG A 553 -58.03 -0.58 22.21
N ARG A 554 -58.94 0.21 21.64
CA ARG A 554 -60.02 0.80 22.41
C ARG A 554 -60.80 -0.39 22.97
N SER A 555 -60.51 -0.70 24.23
CA SER A 555 -61.36 -1.55 25.02
C SER A 555 -62.62 -0.71 25.24
N ASP A 556 -63.73 -1.16 24.67
CA ASP A 556 -65.05 -0.61 24.96
C ASP A 556 -65.37 -0.91 26.43
N SER A 557 -64.84 -0.08 27.32
CA SER A 557 -65.22 -0.07 28.74
C SER A 557 -66.12 1.13 28.98
N ASN A 558 -67.42 0.85 29.03
CA ASN A 558 -68.40 1.72 29.67
C ASN A 558 -67.93 2.04 31.09
N GLY A 559 -67.69 3.31 31.37
CA GLY A 559 -67.51 3.79 32.74
C GLY A 559 -66.26 4.65 32.91
N SER A 560 -66.40 5.96 32.73
CA SER A 560 -66.34 6.91 33.86
C SER A 560 -66.37 8.34 33.34
N THR A 561 -67.40 9.03 33.82
CA THR A 561 -67.59 10.47 33.82
C THR A 561 -66.46 11.17 34.56
N ALA A 562 -65.66 11.99 33.89
CA ALA A 562 -65.14 13.26 34.43
C ALA A 562 -64.35 14.03 33.36
N SER A 563 -64.65 15.32 33.28
CA SER A 563 -63.89 16.37 32.56
C SER A 563 -64.05 16.42 31.03
N SER A 564 -65.14 17.07 30.61
CA SER A 564 -65.01 18.20 29.68
C SER A 564 -66.21 19.12 29.88
N ARG A 565 -65.90 20.33 30.36
CA ARG A 565 -66.84 21.43 30.53
C ARG A 565 -67.47 21.74 29.17
N SER A 566 -68.73 21.41 29.04
CA SER A 566 -69.60 21.79 27.94
C SER A 566 -69.88 23.30 28.01
N ASN A 567 -69.66 24.01 26.90
CA ASN A 567 -70.42 25.22 26.60
C ASN A 567 -71.64 24.79 25.78
N GLN A 568 -72.76 24.58 26.47
CA GLN A 568 -74.08 24.53 25.84
C GLN A 568 -74.44 25.96 25.40
N LEU A 569 -74.33 26.25 24.10
CA LEU A 569 -75.00 27.40 23.53
C LEU A 569 -76.39 26.97 23.07
N ARG A 570 -77.38 27.62 23.69
CA ARG A 570 -78.82 27.53 23.47
C ARG A 570 -79.19 27.48 21.98
N ASP A 571 -80.04 26.53 21.65
CA ASP A 571 -80.97 26.61 20.53
C ASP A 571 -81.89 27.81 20.75
N ASP A 572 -81.80 28.80 19.86
CA ASP A 572 -82.86 29.79 19.70
C ASP A 572 -83.38 29.78 18.26
N LYS A 573 -84.68 29.54 18.19
CA LYS A 573 -85.50 29.27 17.03
C LYS A 573 -85.67 30.56 16.21
N MET A 574 -85.02 30.70 15.06
CA MET A 574 -85.44 31.71 14.08
C MET A 574 -85.16 31.38 12.62
N THR A 575 -86.25 31.40 11.87
CA THR A 575 -86.43 31.34 10.42
C THR A 575 -85.50 32.31 9.68
N ARG A 576 -84.58 31.83 8.84
CA ARG A 576 -83.85 32.66 7.86
C ARG A 576 -83.42 31.89 6.61
N SER A 577 -83.42 32.62 5.50
CA SER A 577 -83.48 32.23 4.08
C SER A 577 -82.30 31.41 3.51
N ASN A 578 -82.61 30.56 2.51
CA ASN A 578 -81.74 29.59 1.83
C ASN A 578 -80.45 30.13 1.18
N THR A 579 -80.27 31.44 1.01
CA THR A 579 -79.07 32.01 0.34
C THR A 579 -77.89 32.27 1.28
N GLN A 580 -78.10 32.35 2.59
CA GLN A 580 -76.99 32.49 3.57
C GLN A 580 -76.37 31.14 3.95
N ARG A 581 -77.11 30.03 3.84
CA ARG A 581 -76.66 28.68 4.23
C ARG A 581 -75.49 28.16 3.36
N ALA A 582 -75.46 28.51 2.08
CA ALA A 582 -74.37 28.11 1.17
C ALA A 582 -73.06 28.87 1.45
N ARG A 583 -73.14 30.17 1.81
CA ARG A 583 -71.97 30.97 2.20
C ARG A 583 -71.46 30.62 3.60
N SER A 584 -72.36 30.29 4.54
CA SER A 584 -71.97 29.83 5.88
C SER A 584 -71.38 28.42 5.86
N GLN A 585 -71.89 27.50 5.02
CA GLN A 585 -71.31 26.16 4.86
C GLN A 585 -69.91 26.19 4.24
N LEU A 586 -69.66 27.10 3.28
CA LEU A 586 -68.33 27.27 2.67
C LEU A 586 -67.35 27.89 3.67
N LEU A 587 -67.79 28.85 4.50
CA LEU A 587 -66.97 29.38 5.59
C LEU A 587 -66.78 28.37 6.73
N GLU A 588 -67.78 27.57 7.09
CA GLU A 588 -67.69 26.49 8.09
C GLU A 588 -66.75 25.37 7.63
N THR A 589 -66.78 24.97 6.35
CA THR A 589 -65.84 23.97 5.82
C THR A 589 -64.40 24.50 5.77
N HIS A 590 -64.20 25.77 5.45
CA HIS A 590 -62.88 26.41 5.50
C HIS A 590 -62.38 26.65 6.95
N LEU A 591 -63.27 27.00 7.88
CA LEU A 591 -62.96 27.13 9.31
C LEU A 591 -62.72 25.76 9.97
N ALA A 592 -63.50 24.73 9.63
CA ALA A 592 -63.26 23.36 10.05
C ALA A 592 -61.94 22.80 9.46
N LYS A 593 -61.53 23.21 8.25
CA LYS A 593 -60.20 22.93 7.68
C LYS A 593 -59.07 23.66 8.43
N LEU A 594 -59.33 24.82 9.02
CA LEU A 594 -58.36 25.58 9.82
C LEU A 594 -58.16 25.00 11.23
N PHE A 595 -59.22 24.40 11.82
CA PHE A 595 -59.19 23.79 13.16
C PHE A 595 -59.01 22.27 13.17
N LYS A 596 -59.17 21.58 12.04
CA LYS A 596 -58.70 20.19 11.89
C LYS A 596 -57.18 20.22 11.85
N GLN A 597 -56.56 19.58 12.84
CA GLN A 597 -55.13 19.34 12.98
C GLN A 597 -54.47 19.25 11.59
N LYS A 598 -53.61 20.22 11.26
CA LYS A 598 -52.81 20.17 10.02
C LYS A 598 -52.10 18.82 10.04
N VAL A 599 -52.54 17.88 9.19
CA VAL A 599 -51.87 16.59 9.06
C VAL A 599 -50.46 16.91 8.59
N GLU A 600 -49.47 16.63 9.44
CA GLU A 600 -48.07 16.74 9.08
C GLU A 600 -47.77 15.60 8.10
N ILE A 601 -47.93 15.90 6.81
CA ILE A 601 -47.69 14.94 5.72
C ILE A 601 -46.18 14.67 5.56
N PHE A 602 -45.35 15.60 6.04
CA PHE A 602 -43.89 15.57 5.90
C PHE A 602 -43.21 15.50 7.26
N THR A 603 -43.50 14.46 8.03
CA THR A 603 -42.67 14.09 9.19
C THR A 603 -41.43 13.34 8.71
N LYS A 604 -40.33 13.42 9.48
CA LYS A 604 -39.13 12.62 9.20
C LYS A 604 -39.51 11.14 9.20
N VAL A 605 -39.16 10.41 8.14
CA VAL A 605 -39.44 8.98 8.04
C VAL A 605 -38.47 8.24 8.96
N GLU A 606 -39.02 7.43 9.88
CA GLU A 606 -38.25 6.60 10.78
C GLU A 606 -37.96 5.24 10.14
N TYR A 607 -36.90 4.56 10.61
CA TYR A 607 -36.52 3.22 10.13
C TYR A 607 -37.39 2.11 10.76
N THR A 608 -38.71 2.26 10.66
CA THR A 608 -39.70 1.28 11.13
C THR A 608 -40.63 0.88 10.00
N GLN A 609 -41.17 -0.34 10.06
CA GLN A 609 -42.09 -0.84 9.04
C GLN A 609 -43.29 0.10 8.87
N GLU A 610 -43.85 0.50 10.01
CA GLU A 610 -45.06 1.29 10.09
C GLU A 610 -44.84 2.72 9.60
N SER A 611 -43.73 3.37 9.96
CA SER A 611 -43.45 4.75 9.53
C SER A 611 -43.30 4.84 8.01
N VAL A 612 -42.58 3.90 7.39
CA VAL A 612 -42.38 3.86 5.93
C VAL A 612 -43.70 3.60 5.21
N VAL A 613 -44.45 2.57 5.63
CA VAL A 613 -45.73 2.22 5.00
C VAL A 613 -46.75 3.35 5.18
N THR A 614 -46.85 3.93 6.37
CA THR A 614 -47.71 5.09 6.67
C THR A 614 -47.38 6.27 5.76
N THR A 615 -46.10 6.58 5.58
CA THR A 615 -45.66 7.69 4.72
C THR A 615 -46.03 7.44 3.26
N ILE A 616 -45.79 6.22 2.75
CA ILE A 616 -46.17 5.84 1.38
C ILE A 616 -47.69 5.98 1.19
N VAL A 617 -48.50 5.46 2.12
CA VAL A 617 -49.96 5.57 2.06
C VAL A 617 -50.41 7.04 2.09
N LYS A 618 -49.87 7.87 3.00
CA LYS A 618 -50.17 9.32 3.06
C LYS A 618 -49.89 10.01 1.71
N LEU A 619 -48.75 9.72 1.09
CA LEU A 619 -48.38 10.28 -0.23
C LEU A 619 -49.26 9.76 -1.38
N CYS A 620 -49.67 8.48 -1.32
CA CYS A 620 -50.61 7.90 -2.28
C CYS A 620 -51.99 8.55 -2.19
N LEU A 621 -52.51 8.78 -0.98
CA LEU A 621 -53.80 9.44 -0.77
C LEU A 621 -53.77 10.90 -1.20
N LYS A 622 -52.65 11.61 -0.97
CA LYS A 622 -52.45 12.97 -1.52
C LYS A 622 -52.43 12.98 -3.05
N SER A 623 -51.77 11.99 -3.67
CA SER A 623 -51.80 11.83 -5.13
C SER A 623 -53.23 11.56 -5.63
N LEU A 624 -53.97 10.71 -4.92
CA LEU A 624 -55.36 10.36 -5.23
C LEU A 624 -56.30 11.57 -5.14
N GLN A 625 -56.14 12.40 -4.11
CA GLN A 625 -56.86 13.66 -3.94
C GLN A 625 -56.62 14.58 -5.14
N GLU A 626 -55.36 14.74 -5.57
CA GLU A 626 -55.02 15.59 -6.71
C GLU A 626 -55.58 15.03 -8.02
N PHE A 627 -55.52 13.72 -8.24
CA PHE A 627 -56.14 13.11 -9.43
C PHE A 627 -57.66 13.31 -9.48
N ALA A 628 -58.35 13.24 -8.33
CA ALA A 628 -59.77 13.56 -8.26
C ALA A 628 -60.03 15.04 -8.59
N ARG A 629 -59.21 15.96 -8.09
CA ARG A 629 -59.33 17.41 -8.35
C ARG A 629 -59.21 17.76 -9.83
N LEU A 630 -58.44 16.99 -10.60
CA LEU A 630 -58.20 17.21 -12.03
C LEU A 630 -59.33 16.68 -12.94
N GLN A 631 -60.28 15.90 -12.41
CA GLN A 631 -61.38 15.34 -13.19
C GLN A 631 -62.68 16.16 -13.04
N THR A 632 -63.69 15.78 -13.82
CA THR A 632 -65.07 16.29 -13.68
C THR A 632 -66.02 15.10 -13.65
N PHE A 633 -66.86 15.01 -12.62
CA PHE A 633 -67.69 13.84 -12.36
C PHE A 633 -69.18 14.13 -12.63
N ASN A 634 -69.91 13.13 -13.09
CA ASN A 634 -71.36 13.08 -12.93
C ASN A 634 -71.73 12.44 -11.58
N ARG A 635 -73.02 12.46 -11.22
CA ARG A 635 -73.52 11.87 -9.97
C ARG A 635 -73.02 10.44 -9.72
N SER A 636 -73.17 9.57 -10.71
CA SER A 636 -72.77 8.15 -10.60
C SER A 636 -71.25 7.96 -10.47
N GLY A 637 -70.45 8.79 -11.14
CA GLY A 637 -69.00 8.78 -11.04
C GLY A 637 -68.51 9.22 -9.65
N PHE A 638 -69.15 10.26 -9.09
CA PHE A 638 -68.91 10.66 -7.70
C PHE A 638 -69.27 9.54 -6.72
N GLN A 639 -70.44 8.90 -6.90
CA GLN A 639 -70.87 7.79 -6.05
C GLN A 639 -69.93 6.58 -6.14
N GLN A 640 -69.32 6.30 -7.31
CA GLN A 640 -68.31 5.24 -7.43
C GLN A 640 -67.03 5.58 -6.64
N ILE A 641 -66.54 6.82 -6.72
CA ILE A 641 -65.39 7.25 -5.91
C ILE A 641 -65.74 7.17 -4.43
N GLN A 642 -66.93 7.60 -4.02
CA GLN A 642 -67.40 7.47 -2.66
C GLN A 642 -67.39 6.00 -2.19
N LEU A 643 -67.90 5.07 -3.00
CA LEU A 643 -67.90 3.63 -2.70
C LEU A 643 -66.48 3.07 -2.59
N ASP A 644 -65.60 3.38 -3.54
CA ASP A 644 -64.21 2.90 -3.59
C ASP A 644 -63.40 3.39 -2.36
N ILE A 645 -63.53 4.68 -2.00
CA ILE A 645 -62.82 5.29 -0.87
C ILE A 645 -63.36 4.80 0.47
N GLN A 646 -64.67 4.60 0.60
CA GLN A 646 -65.27 4.09 1.84
C GLN A 646 -64.87 2.64 2.10
N PHE A 647 -64.74 1.81 1.06
CA PHE A 647 -64.17 0.47 1.21
C PHE A 647 -62.70 0.51 1.66
N LEU A 648 -61.89 1.43 1.12
CA LEU A 648 -60.46 1.56 1.47
C LEU A 648 -60.20 1.95 2.93
N ARG A 649 -61.17 2.53 3.66
CA ARG A 649 -60.98 2.93 5.07
C ARG A 649 -60.53 1.77 5.95
N THR A 650 -61.23 0.64 5.90
CA THR A 650 -60.96 -0.49 6.81
C THR A 650 -59.59 -1.12 6.55
N PRO A 651 -59.24 -1.51 5.31
CA PRO A 651 -57.92 -2.10 5.03
C PRO A 651 -56.74 -1.15 5.30
N LEU A 652 -56.89 0.15 5.04
CA LEU A 652 -55.81 1.11 5.28
C LEU A 652 -55.58 1.40 6.76
N LYS A 653 -56.64 1.41 7.59
CA LYS A 653 -56.50 1.53 9.05
C LYS A 653 -55.78 0.34 9.68
N GLU A 654 -56.01 -0.86 9.17
CA GLU A 654 -55.32 -2.06 9.66
C GLU A 654 -53.82 -2.04 9.33
N THR A 655 -53.42 -1.28 8.31
CA THR A 655 -52.06 -1.23 7.75
C THR A 655 -51.19 -0.09 8.32
N VAL A 656 -51.82 0.96 8.89
CA VAL A 656 -51.16 2.25 9.21
C VAL A 656 -51.34 2.60 10.69
N GLU A 657 -50.35 3.26 11.31
CA GLU A 657 -50.42 3.69 12.72
C GLU A 657 -51.36 4.89 12.96
N ASP A 658 -51.33 5.87 12.06
CA ASP A 658 -52.06 7.13 12.19
C ASP A 658 -53.45 7.05 11.54
N GLU A 659 -54.36 6.31 12.18
CA GLU A 659 -55.73 6.10 11.69
C GLU A 659 -56.49 7.42 11.44
N ALA A 660 -56.26 8.42 12.30
CA ALA A 660 -56.92 9.72 12.22
C ALA A 660 -56.48 10.52 10.99
N ALA A 661 -55.18 10.53 10.67
CA ALA A 661 -54.70 11.17 9.44
C ALA A 661 -55.18 10.43 8.19
N ILE A 662 -55.26 9.10 8.21
CA ILE A 662 -55.78 8.34 7.07
C ILE A 662 -57.26 8.64 6.84
N ASP A 663 -58.08 8.66 7.90
CA ASP A 663 -59.50 9.06 7.79
C ASP A 663 -59.65 10.47 7.21
N PHE A 664 -58.84 11.42 7.69
CA PHE A 664 -58.84 12.78 7.19
C PHE A 664 -58.47 12.86 5.70
N LEU A 665 -57.42 12.15 5.29
CA LEU A 665 -56.97 12.13 3.89
C LEU A 665 -58.00 11.49 2.95
N LEU A 666 -58.67 10.43 3.41
CA LEU A 666 -59.76 9.79 2.65
C LEU A 666 -60.98 10.72 2.54
N ASP A 667 -61.33 11.45 3.61
CA ASP A 667 -62.35 12.51 3.56
C ASP A 667 -62.00 13.59 2.53
N GLU A 668 -60.74 14.04 2.50
CA GLU A 668 -60.27 15.04 1.53
C GLU A 668 -60.42 14.57 0.08
N VAL A 669 -60.24 13.29 -0.21
CA VAL A 669 -60.49 12.72 -1.55
C VAL A 669 -61.97 12.80 -1.91
N ILE A 670 -62.87 12.43 -0.99
CA ILE A 670 -64.33 12.51 -1.23
C ILE A 670 -64.76 13.97 -1.44
N VAL A 671 -64.23 14.89 -0.65
CA VAL A 671 -64.48 16.33 -0.79
C VAL A 671 -63.97 16.85 -2.14
N ALA A 672 -62.75 16.47 -2.54
CA ALA A 672 -62.21 16.86 -3.85
C ALA A 672 -63.07 16.33 -5.00
N ALA A 673 -63.61 15.11 -4.88
CA ALA A 673 -64.51 14.54 -5.89
C ALA A 673 -65.89 15.24 -5.90
N SER A 674 -66.42 15.64 -4.74
CA SER A 674 -67.72 16.33 -4.65
C SER A 674 -67.64 17.76 -5.21
N GLU A 675 -66.56 18.49 -4.94
CA GLU A 675 -66.29 19.84 -5.49
C GLU A 675 -66.16 19.83 -7.02
N ARG A 676 -65.82 18.68 -7.62
CA ARG A 676 -65.67 18.48 -9.07
C ARG A 676 -66.85 17.75 -9.71
N CYS A 677 -67.91 17.48 -8.96
CA CYS A 677 -69.11 16.80 -9.46
C CYS A 677 -70.18 17.80 -9.91
N LEU A 678 -70.86 17.51 -11.03
CA LEU A 678 -71.97 18.31 -11.54
C LEU A 678 -73.22 18.24 -10.66
N ASP A 679 -73.43 17.11 -9.98
CA ASP A 679 -74.55 16.85 -9.06
C ASP A 679 -74.08 15.96 -7.89
N PRO A 680 -73.52 16.55 -6.82
CA PRO A 680 -72.88 15.83 -5.72
C PRO A 680 -73.89 15.25 -4.73
N ILE A 681 -74.73 14.30 -5.17
CA ILE A 681 -75.65 13.57 -4.29
C ILE A 681 -74.98 12.25 -3.86
N PRO A 682 -74.67 12.06 -2.57
CA PRO A 682 -74.05 10.83 -2.08
C PRO A 682 -74.97 9.62 -2.25
N LEU A 683 -74.36 8.44 -2.29
CA LEU A 683 -75.10 7.17 -2.26
C LEU A 683 -75.78 7.01 -0.89
N GLU A 684 -76.99 6.43 -0.88
CA GLU A 684 -77.71 6.19 0.38
C GLU A 684 -76.91 5.23 1.28
N PRO A 685 -76.74 5.53 2.59
CA PRO A 685 -75.95 4.70 3.49
C PRO A 685 -76.30 3.20 3.48
N PRO A 686 -77.58 2.78 3.45
CA PRO A 686 -77.92 1.35 3.42
C PRO A 686 -77.44 0.62 2.16
N ILE A 687 -77.44 1.31 1.01
CA ILE A 687 -76.98 0.75 -0.27
C ILE A 687 -75.46 0.67 -0.27
N LEU A 688 -74.80 1.72 0.21
CA LEU A 688 -73.35 1.79 0.38
C LEU A 688 -72.84 0.66 1.27
N ASP A 689 -73.44 0.49 2.45
CA ASP A 689 -73.06 -0.56 3.41
C ASP A 689 -73.27 -1.96 2.83
N ARG A 690 -74.37 -2.19 2.10
CA ARG A 690 -74.65 -3.47 1.45
C ARG A 690 -73.59 -3.82 0.40
N LEU A 691 -73.17 -2.86 -0.43
CA LEU A 691 -72.15 -3.07 -1.45
C LEU A 691 -70.76 -3.30 -0.84
N ILE A 692 -70.42 -2.57 0.22
CA ILE A 692 -69.17 -2.74 0.96
C ILE A 692 -69.13 -4.13 1.63
N GLN A 693 -70.20 -4.53 2.33
CA GLN A 693 -70.29 -5.84 2.97
C GLN A 693 -70.18 -6.99 1.95
N ALA A 694 -70.83 -6.86 0.79
CA ALA A 694 -70.73 -7.84 -0.29
C ALA A 694 -69.29 -7.98 -0.82
N LYS A 695 -68.53 -6.88 -0.91
CA LYS A 695 -67.11 -6.91 -1.30
C LYS A 695 -66.23 -7.44 -0.17
N LEU A 696 -66.47 -7.06 1.08
CA LEU A 696 -65.72 -7.55 2.25
C LEU A 696 -65.85 -9.06 2.44
N ALA A 697 -67.04 -9.64 2.19
CA ALA A 697 -67.25 -11.09 2.22
C ALA A 697 -66.36 -11.81 1.20
N LYS A 698 -66.35 -11.34 -0.06
CA LYS A 698 -65.47 -11.87 -1.12
C LYS A 698 -63.99 -11.66 -0.81
N TRP A 699 -63.63 -10.53 -0.22
CA TRP A 699 -62.25 -10.20 0.11
C TRP A 699 -61.69 -11.07 1.24
N LYS A 700 -62.51 -11.40 2.25
CA LYS A 700 -62.16 -12.33 3.33
C LYS A 700 -62.03 -13.78 2.85
N GLU A 701 -62.83 -14.20 1.86
CA GLU A 701 -62.69 -15.52 1.22
C GLU A 701 -61.39 -15.64 0.40
N GLN A 702 -60.93 -14.54 -0.21
CA GLN A 702 -59.71 -14.48 -1.03
C GLN A 702 -58.42 -14.26 -0.22
N ASN A 703 -58.51 -13.69 0.98
CA ASN A 703 -57.41 -13.53 1.93
C ASN A 703 -57.82 -14.13 3.28
N PRO A 704 -57.78 -15.46 3.46
CA PRO A 704 -58.02 -16.05 4.77
C PRO A 704 -56.96 -15.50 5.73
N VAL A 705 -57.41 -14.86 6.81
CA VAL A 705 -56.53 -14.51 7.93
C VAL A 705 -56.09 -15.85 8.52
N THR A 706 -54.89 -16.30 8.19
CA THR A 706 -54.25 -17.40 8.93
C THR A 706 -54.12 -16.93 10.38
N PRO A 707 -54.56 -17.74 11.37
CA PRO A 707 -54.50 -17.37 12.78
C PRO A 707 -53.08 -17.06 13.26
#